data_AF-A0ABD3WTY9-F1
#
_entry.id   AF-A0ABD3WTY9-F1
#
_cell.length_a   1.000
_cell.length_b   1.000
_cell.length_c   1.000
_cell.angle_alpha   90.00
_cell.angle_beta   90.00
_cell.angle_gamma   90.00
#
_symmetry.space_group_name_H-M   'P 1'
#
loop_
_entity.id
_entity.type
_entity.pdbx_description
1 polymer ?
#
loop_
_entity_poly.entity_id
_entity_poly.type
_entity_poly.pdbx_seq_one_letter_code
_entity_poly.pdbx_strand_id
1 'polypeptide(L)'
;MADFDDEDSPEREPLRFSYDRSSVSPEMAEVMDNIKKLAETMLYHWKTFPIKLPQSVTGTKNRMSSVTGGNGQEKVVIDFRNLIIGPTFDELEQVSKNPAGNLKQLNEKQLNSIWNNGEFEVDSINFPGQTHRWRLTQFLQKGSVRAHNTLLDDCALALRILIITAKNRFCSHFFSLSESIKSCGLGLWKILDIIIGMPSTSPGDLQSKIQGEHMRYLVAELIVKSIFRKNFFKFCTFVLKKCHLPKSEIYKIQDVRPPPIPYIYQTPTGTDIDLRLWNRDLINNCLPILSNILEKEARGWFIPFRQKLVRDLKGEGLSKEELLKQVNEDVMKEYLRRVFSAIIHNVELENLQPGIGQLLVNQAKSVLAMQKATMKMQQKLQKHKTELQTHLKKRYPVKSRIGAWENKQLSAFEHEFSEQNLWSAHEEAISLCEEEDLHQSIYFLKRDLNFIKEREPVLLKELSRVKIPNKVFTFNTRIWFPSNWVVTRVYEEETEVIPTVLAAKGQTAPTPSLSKQNKAAYLVEKYLNQKTTTRYPCWRWWNYLYRTWSWMWNAMFVFGVVIPWCSPLSLRALFYLDPFVPDLKISQEDGVLYPDESSRTHTLLSRLRALWSNVFSARKKFEETADTGFLGKSCTRHFNRVWNYVLKGALGSVLLVTVFPVLCVTFSGISLAAAITTPVWIPLVTLGAHLIAFVIYDFDCPDDNSNKVGILFEALVWRLLIQGCMQPLAALMVGCIGCPLAALGVSIFGALRRSVRGLWDTFMFYAVIKPRGRVPMSDGFVARRVAGPGLASNYFLQIHPEQTLAAVEARMELDELEVFRVNTVKQIEQPVQEYRSFVSSCFKPFSAGLITEGVFNRLKEETAEYDTHLTQKVNEKANVLRISLHPEVQGKIKLPERELKITILQTAKMLEKFYPDHVIKPSGVKEEDFWEDKLLEYKDWRGLASRMLSEIFSPSFLVPLEETDTHFQLQVNHLNLKKYVAMLNSTDFQDDLDLVTEIHTPQGDVQARAPHLDAAYFNPDQKIMPTSRFFTPRGRRFPWKPVNDEVYFDKLEIPLPIPHPAFIAVSIYNRENDQEPIDFSNVYCQQLIRAAKELPYVDIRDMEEVDLESNTPDNGGL
;
A
#
# COMPACT_ATOMS: atom_id res chain seq x y z
N MET A 1 -19.48 -51.37 32.31
CA MET A 1 -20.77 -51.50 33.00
C MET A 1 -20.47 -51.96 34.41
N ALA A 2 -20.43 -51.01 35.35
CA ALA A 2 -20.38 -51.22 36.78
C ALA A 2 -21.15 -50.04 37.36
N ASP A 3 -22.27 -50.34 38.02
CA ASP A 3 -23.14 -49.38 38.68
C ASP A 3 -22.33 -48.64 39.77
N PHE A 4 -22.20 -47.33 39.60
CA PHE A 4 -21.76 -46.41 40.65
C PHE A 4 -22.87 -45.35 40.79
N ASP A 5 -23.61 -45.48 41.88
CA ASP A 5 -24.48 -44.53 42.58
C ASP A 5 -24.91 -43.25 41.83
N ASP A 6 -26.23 -43.14 41.60
CA ASP A 6 -26.99 -41.99 41.09
C ASP A 6 -26.95 -40.72 42.00
N GLU A 7 -26.10 -40.68 43.04
CA GLU A 7 -26.05 -39.60 44.05
C GLU A 7 -25.27 -38.33 43.62
N ASP A 8 -24.72 -38.25 42.40
CA ASP A 8 -23.72 -37.23 42.03
C ASP A 8 -23.97 -36.52 40.67
N SER A 9 -25.23 -36.38 40.26
CA SER A 9 -25.61 -35.56 39.08
C SER A 9 -25.84 -34.09 39.47
N PRO A 10 -25.61 -33.09 38.58
CA PRO A 10 -25.75 -31.68 38.95
C PRO A 10 -27.20 -31.35 39.35
N GLU A 11 -27.37 -30.85 40.58
CA GLU A 11 -28.70 -30.56 41.14
C GLU A 11 -29.21 -29.20 40.62
N ARG A 12 -30.42 -29.22 40.05
CA ARG A 12 -31.12 -28.03 39.57
C ARG A 12 -32.07 -27.51 40.65
N GLU A 13 -32.03 -26.21 40.92
CA GLU A 13 -32.98 -25.54 41.78
C GLU A 13 -33.71 -24.43 40.99
N PRO A 14 -35.05 -24.34 41.05
CA PRO A 14 -35.80 -23.36 40.28
C PRO A 14 -35.48 -21.93 40.73
N LEU A 15 -35.31 -21.03 39.77
CA LEU A 15 -35.09 -19.61 40.06
C LEU A 15 -36.36 -19.00 40.66
N ARG A 16 -36.22 -18.26 41.77
CA ARG A 16 -37.33 -17.57 42.43
C ARG A 16 -37.42 -16.10 42.02
N PHE A 17 -38.61 -15.65 41.64
CA PHE A 17 -38.84 -14.27 41.21
C PHE A 17 -39.77 -13.55 42.19
N SER A 18 -39.40 -12.35 42.64
CA SER A 18 -40.25 -11.48 43.47
C SER A 18 -40.56 -10.20 42.71
N TYR A 19 -41.83 -9.81 42.72
CA TYR A 19 -42.29 -8.52 42.19
C TYR A 19 -43.39 -7.98 43.11
N ASP A 20 -43.51 -6.65 43.19
CA ASP A 20 -44.45 -5.99 44.09
C ASP A 20 -45.86 -5.94 43.47
N ARG A 21 -46.81 -6.70 44.03
CA ARG A 21 -48.21 -6.74 43.57
C ARG A 21 -48.92 -5.39 43.67
N SER A 22 -48.47 -4.48 44.54
CA SER A 22 -49.09 -3.17 44.71
C SER A 22 -48.78 -2.20 43.56
N SER A 23 -47.77 -2.52 42.74
CA SER A 23 -47.30 -1.69 41.63
C SER A 23 -48.06 -1.89 40.30
N VAL A 24 -49.00 -2.85 40.27
CA VAL A 24 -49.64 -3.30 39.01
C VAL A 24 -51.15 -3.49 39.20
N SER A 25 -51.93 -3.30 38.13
CA SER A 25 -53.39 -3.51 38.15
C SER A 25 -53.75 -4.99 38.47
N PRO A 26 -54.93 -5.26 39.05
CA PRO A 26 -55.30 -6.62 39.48
C PRO A 26 -55.33 -7.65 38.35
N GLU A 27 -55.72 -7.26 37.14
CA GLU A 27 -55.68 -8.14 35.94
C GLU A 27 -54.25 -8.45 35.48
N MET A 28 -53.36 -7.46 35.54
CA MET A 28 -51.96 -7.64 35.16
C MET A 28 -51.18 -8.43 36.22
N ALA A 29 -51.55 -8.33 37.49
CA ALA A 29 -51.00 -9.16 38.57
C ALA A 29 -51.29 -10.66 38.34
N GLU A 30 -52.48 -11.00 37.82
CA GLU A 30 -52.81 -12.39 37.47
C GLU A 30 -51.95 -12.94 36.32
N VAL A 31 -51.74 -12.12 35.27
CA VAL A 31 -50.86 -12.47 34.14
C VAL A 31 -49.40 -12.61 34.60
N MET A 32 -48.92 -11.67 35.42
CA MET A 32 -47.57 -11.70 35.97
C MET A 32 -47.35 -12.90 36.91
N ASP A 33 -48.38 -13.34 37.64
CA ASP A 33 -48.31 -14.56 38.45
C ASP A 33 -48.25 -15.83 37.58
N ASN A 34 -48.94 -15.86 36.45
CA ASN A 34 -48.85 -16.97 35.50
C ASN A 34 -47.49 -17.02 34.81
N ILE A 35 -46.96 -15.88 34.40
CA ILE A 35 -45.59 -15.76 33.84
C ILE A 35 -44.55 -16.14 34.89
N LYS A 36 -44.71 -15.69 36.14
CA LYS A 36 -43.86 -16.08 37.26
C LYS A 36 -43.89 -17.60 37.47
N LYS A 37 -45.07 -18.22 37.56
CA LYS A 37 -45.18 -19.68 37.69
C LYS A 37 -44.50 -20.41 36.54
N LEU A 38 -44.67 -19.93 35.31
CA LEU A 38 -44.02 -20.50 34.13
C LEU A 38 -42.49 -20.35 34.20
N ALA A 39 -42.00 -19.16 34.56
CA ALA A 39 -40.58 -18.88 34.72
C ALA A 39 -39.94 -19.73 35.83
N GLU A 40 -40.59 -19.88 36.98
CA GLU A 40 -40.13 -20.73 38.09
C GLU A 40 -40.19 -22.23 37.75
N THR A 41 -40.96 -22.62 36.72
CA THR A 41 -41.03 -24.01 36.24
C THR A 41 -39.95 -24.31 35.20
N MET A 42 -39.62 -23.33 34.34
CA MET A 42 -38.70 -23.52 33.22
C MET A 42 -37.25 -23.11 33.52
N LEU A 43 -37.04 -22.16 34.43
CA LEU A 43 -35.71 -21.59 34.70
C LEU A 43 -35.15 -22.08 36.02
N TYR A 44 -33.87 -22.40 36.02
CA TYR A 44 -33.16 -22.95 37.17
C TYR A 44 -31.75 -22.35 37.29
N HIS A 45 -31.15 -22.53 38.45
CA HIS A 45 -29.72 -22.39 38.67
C HIS A 45 -29.14 -23.71 39.18
N TRP A 46 -27.82 -23.85 39.15
CA TRP A 46 -27.14 -25.01 39.69
C TRP A 46 -26.97 -24.84 41.20
N LYS A 47 -27.68 -25.65 41.98
CA LYS A 47 -27.55 -25.68 43.44
C LYS A 47 -26.23 -26.29 43.87
N THR A 48 -25.85 -27.38 43.22
CA THR A 48 -24.52 -28.01 43.33
C THR A 48 -24.09 -28.51 41.95
N PHE A 49 -22.88 -28.13 41.52
CA PHE A 49 -22.29 -28.61 40.27
C PHE A 49 -20.97 -29.36 40.56
N PRO A 50 -20.99 -30.70 40.69
CA PRO A 50 -19.80 -31.47 41.06
C PRO A 50 -18.81 -31.56 39.89
N ILE A 51 -17.68 -30.86 40.00
CA ILE A 51 -16.60 -30.91 39.01
C ILE A 51 -15.69 -32.11 39.27
N LYS A 52 -15.90 -33.21 38.54
CA LYS A 52 -15.06 -34.42 38.54
C LYS A 52 -14.22 -34.48 37.27
N LEU A 53 -12.92 -34.24 37.39
CA LEU A 53 -12.01 -34.36 36.27
C LEU A 53 -11.90 -35.83 35.80
N PRO A 54 -11.62 -36.08 34.50
CA PRO A 54 -11.31 -37.42 34.00
C PRO A 54 -10.19 -38.06 34.83
N GLN A 55 -10.25 -39.36 35.06
CA GLN A 55 -9.20 -40.05 35.82
C GLN A 55 -7.95 -40.24 34.95
N SER A 56 -6.75 -40.02 35.52
CA SER A 56 -5.50 -40.25 34.80
C SER A 56 -5.32 -41.74 34.51
N VAL A 57 -4.91 -42.08 33.28
CA VAL A 57 -4.70 -43.45 32.79
C VAL A 57 -3.56 -44.13 33.57
N THR A 58 -2.63 -43.35 34.09
CA THR A 58 -1.53 -43.83 34.96
C THR A 58 -2.01 -44.20 36.38
N GLY A 59 -3.09 -43.60 36.86
CA GLY A 59 -3.64 -43.82 38.20
C GLY A 59 -4.60 -45.02 38.32
N THR A 60 -5.33 -45.36 37.25
CA THR A 60 -6.43 -46.34 37.29
C THR A 60 -5.97 -47.79 37.43
N LYS A 61 -4.79 -48.15 36.88
CA LYS A 61 -4.29 -49.54 36.94
C LYS A 61 -3.56 -49.88 38.25
N ASN A 62 -2.99 -48.91 38.95
CA ASN A 62 -2.31 -49.14 40.23
C ASN A 62 -3.25 -49.50 41.40
N ARG A 63 -4.58 -49.31 41.24
CA ARG A 63 -5.58 -49.82 42.19
C ARG A 63 -5.93 -51.30 42.00
N MET A 64 -5.75 -51.86 40.79
CA MET A 64 -6.06 -53.27 40.53
C MET A 64 -4.93 -54.21 40.99
N SER A 65 -3.70 -53.70 41.09
CA SER A 65 -2.52 -54.47 41.50
C SER A 65 -2.35 -54.60 43.03
N SER A 66 -3.22 -54.00 43.85
CA SER A 66 -3.08 -54.01 45.32
C SER A 66 -3.87 -55.12 46.03
N VAL A 67 -4.42 -56.10 45.32
CA VAL A 67 -5.19 -57.19 45.96
C VAL A 67 -4.34 -58.43 46.26
N THR A 68 -3.10 -58.53 45.76
CA THR A 68 -2.21 -59.66 46.08
C THR A 68 -0.76 -59.23 46.23
N GLY A 69 -0.25 -59.21 47.46
CA GLY A 69 1.18 -59.16 47.76
C GLY A 69 1.58 -58.01 48.68
N GLY A 70 1.68 -58.28 49.98
CA GLY A 70 2.26 -57.37 50.95
C GLY A 70 3.78 -57.28 50.80
N ASN A 71 4.28 -56.07 50.56
CA ASN A 71 5.44 -55.49 51.22
C ASN A 71 5.53 -54.02 50.76
N GLY A 72 5.78 -53.13 51.72
CA GLY A 72 5.80 -51.68 51.49
C GLY A 72 6.82 -51.27 50.44
N GLN A 73 6.35 -50.96 49.25
CA GLN A 73 7.03 -50.08 48.32
C GLN A 73 6.17 -48.83 48.17
N GLU A 74 6.79 -47.67 48.39
CA GLU A 74 6.16 -46.35 48.25
C GLU A 74 5.40 -46.24 46.92
N LYS A 75 4.23 -45.62 46.96
CA LYS A 75 3.51 -45.16 45.77
C LYS A 75 4.38 -44.14 45.02
N VAL A 76 5.21 -44.57 44.09
CA VAL A 76 5.99 -43.67 43.24
C VAL A 76 5.14 -43.26 42.04
N VAL A 77 4.57 -42.06 42.11
CA VAL A 77 3.91 -41.38 40.98
C VAL A 77 5.00 -40.95 39.99
N ILE A 78 4.78 -41.14 38.68
CA ILE A 78 5.70 -40.64 37.65
C ILE A 78 5.63 -39.11 37.68
N ASP A 79 6.75 -38.45 38.00
CA ASP A 79 6.88 -37.00 37.86
C ASP A 79 7.33 -36.67 36.43
N PHE A 80 6.37 -36.27 35.59
CA PHE A 80 6.60 -35.90 34.19
C PHE A 80 7.53 -34.68 34.02
N ARG A 81 7.82 -33.93 35.09
CA ARG A 81 8.75 -32.79 35.06
C ARG A 81 10.22 -33.20 34.96
N ASN A 82 10.56 -34.39 35.48
CA ASN A 82 11.95 -34.90 35.51
C ASN A 82 12.23 -35.92 34.39
N LEU A 83 11.38 -35.97 33.37
CA LEU A 83 11.44 -36.97 32.31
C LEU A 83 12.71 -36.85 31.44
N ILE A 84 13.34 -35.67 31.33
CA ILE A 84 14.44 -35.38 30.40
C ILE A 84 15.54 -34.55 31.10
N ILE A 85 16.75 -35.10 31.26
CA ILE A 85 17.93 -34.41 31.84
C ILE A 85 19.07 -34.41 30.80
N GLY A 86 19.56 -33.22 30.41
CA GLY A 86 20.57 -33.07 29.35
C GLY A 86 22.02 -33.40 29.78
N PRO A 87 22.91 -33.79 28.83
CA PRO A 87 24.31 -34.09 29.10
C PRO A 87 25.15 -32.83 29.39
N THR A 88 26.23 -33.00 30.16
CA THR A 88 27.19 -31.93 30.48
C THR A 88 28.31 -31.84 29.44
N PHE A 89 28.47 -30.67 28.81
CA PHE A 89 29.46 -30.41 27.75
C PHE A 89 30.88 -30.05 28.23
N ASP A 90 31.15 -30.16 29.53
CA ASP A 90 32.37 -29.64 30.16
C ASP A 90 33.54 -30.65 30.10
N GLU A 91 34.00 -30.98 28.89
CA GLU A 91 35.05 -32.00 28.65
C GLU A 91 36.49 -31.44 28.56
N LEU A 92 36.63 -30.11 28.52
CA LEU A 92 37.89 -29.45 28.13
C LEU A 92 39.05 -29.69 29.09
N GLU A 93 38.76 -29.87 30.38
CA GLU A 93 39.78 -30.17 31.38
C GLU A 93 40.42 -31.55 31.13
N GLN A 94 39.66 -32.49 30.55
CA GLN A 94 40.14 -33.82 30.21
C GLN A 94 40.91 -33.83 28.88
N VAL A 95 40.41 -33.12 27.86
CA VAL A 95 41.04 -33.02 26.53
C VAL A 95 42.42 -32.35 26.55
N SER A 96 42.62 -31.43 27.49
CA SER A 96 43.83 -30.62 27.60
C SER A 96 44.97 -31.28 28.38
N LYS A 97 44.71 -32.36 29.14
CA LYS A 97 45.70 -33.04 30.00
C LYS A 97 46.19 -34.36 29.40
N ASN A 98 47.48 -34.66 29.60
CA ASN A 98 48.11 -35.95 29.31
C ASN A 98 47.80 -36.96 30.44
N PRO A 99 48.00 -38.28 30.24
CA PRO A 99 47.81 -39.29 31.28
C PRO A 99 48.64 -39.10 32.56
N ALA A 100 49.68 -38.25 32.51
CA ALA A 100 50.48 -37.82 33.67
C ALA A 100 49.97 -36.53 34.36
N GLY A 101 48.79 -36.02 33.99
CA GLY A 101 48.14 -34.83 34.56
C GLY A 101 48.63 -33.46 34.03
N ASN A 102 49.66 -33.43 33.18
CA ASN A 102 50.23 -32.19 32.61
C ASN A 102 49.58 -31.79 31.27
N LEU A 103 49.57 -30.50 30.94
CA LEU A 103 49.00 -29.97 29.68
C LEU A 103 49.70 -30.50 28.41
N LYS A 104 48.92 -30.88 27.39
CA LYS A 104 49.39 -31.41 26.10
C LYS A 104 50.08 -30.34 25.23
N GLN A 105 51.22 -30.66 24.63
CA GLN A 105 51.93 -29.81 23.66
C GLN A 105 51.28 -29.88 22.26
N LEU A 106 51.41 -28.82 21.45
CA LEU A 106 50.86 -28.75 20.10
C LEU A 106 51.64 -29.61 19.09
N ASN A 107 50.92 -30.29 18.19
CA ASN A 107 51.50 -31.10 17.11
C ASN A 107 51.95 -30.24 15.91
N GLU A 108 52.83 -30.78 15.06
CA GLU A 108 53.37 -30.06 13.89
C GLU A 108 52.29 -29.60 12.90
N LYS A 109 51.26 -30.43 12.67
CA LYS A 109 50.10 -30.06 11.84
C LYS A 109 49.33 -28.86 12.41
N GLN A 110 49.16 -28.79 13.73
CA GLN A 110 48.49 -27.68 14.42
C GLN A 110 49.32 -26.39 14.33
N LEU A 111 50.64 -26.49 14.50
CA LEU A 111 51.57 -25.37 14.35
C LEU A 111 51.56 -24.80 12.93
N ASN A 112 51.52 -25.65 11.90
CA ASN A 112 51.41 -25.20 10.50
C ASN A 112 50.07 -24.49 10.20
N SER A 113 48.97 -24.98 10.78
CA SER A 113 47.65 -24.33 10.66
C SER A 113 47.63 -22.95 11.33
N ILE A 114 48.25 -22.84 12.51
CA ILE A 114 48.44 -21.56 13.22
C ILE A 114 49.26 -20.58 12.37
N TRP A 115 50.32 -21.04 11.72
CA TRP A 115 51.14 -20.21 10.84
C TRP A 115 50.34 -19.61 9.67
N ASN A 116 49.53 -20.43 9.01
CA ASN A 116 48.82 -20.02 7.80
C ASN A 116 47.57 -19.18 8.12
N ASN A 117 46.79 -19.58 9.13
CA ASN A 117 45.44 -19.07 9.38
C ASN A 117 45.21 -18.48 10.79
N GLY A 118 46.15 -18.68 11.72
CA GLY A 118 45.99 -18.29 13.14
C GLY A 118 45.02 -19.20 13.91
N GLU A 119 44.76 -20.41 13.40
CA GLU A 119 43.76 -21.35 13.91
C GLU A 119 44.31 -22.77 13.95
N PHE A 120 43.89 -23.58 14.92
CA PHE A 120 44.23 -25.01 15.01
C PHE A 120 43.05 -25.85 15.51
N GLU A 121 43.12 -27.16 15.31
CA GLU A 121 42.05 -28.12 15.61
C GLU A 121 42.55 -29.18 16.61
N VAL A 122 41.70 -29.57 17.57
CA VAL A 122 42.00 -30.54 18.64
C VAL A 122 40.86 -31.56 18.73
N ASP A 123 41.17 -32.85 18.73
CA ASP A 123 40.16 -33.92 18.80
C ASP A 123 39.45 -33.96 20.17
N SER A 124 38.14 -34.23 20.18
CA SER A 124 37.31 -34.38 21.38
C SER A 124 37.43 -35.79 22.01
N ILE A 125 37.25 -35.90 23.33
CA ILE A 125 37.33 -37.18 24.08
C ILE A 125 35.93 -37.76 24.31
N ASN A 126 34.98 -36.94 24.76
CA ASN A 126 33.60 -37.37 24.97
C ASN A 126 32.89 -37.59 23.63
N PHE A 127 33.39 -37.01 22.53
CA PHE A 127 32.77 -37.05 21.21
C PHE A 127 33.76 -37.49 20.10
N PRO A 128 33.90 -38.80 19.84
CA PRO A 128 34.85 -39.32 18.86
C PRO A 128 34.54 -38.84 17.42
N GLY A 129 35.56 -38.42 16.69
CA GLY A 129 35.44 -37.92 15.29
C GLY A 129 35.21 -36.41 15.14
N GLN A 130 34.97 -35.68 16.24
CA GLN A 130 34.81 -34.23 16.23
C GLN A 130 36.08 -33.51 16.72
N THR A 131 36.29 -32.28 16.23
CA THR A 131 37.41 -31.43 16.63
C THR A 131 36.96 -30.06 17.12
N HIS A 132 37.62 -29.58 18.18
CA HIS A 132 37.56 -28.20 18.66
C HIS A 132 38.50 -27.33 17.83
N ARG A 133 37.96 -26.37 17.07
CA ARG A 133 38.73 -25.36 16.34
C ARG A 133 38.95 -24.13 17.22
N TRP A 134 40.20 -23.87 17.52
CA TRP A 134 40.67 -22.75 18.31
C TRP A 134 41.25 -21.66 17.41
N ARG A 135 40.88 -20.41 17.68
CA ARG A 135 41.46 -19.22 17.07
C ARG A 135 42.29 -18.48 18.10
N LEU A 136 43.53 -18.22 17.76
CA LEU A 136 44.41 -17.39 18.58
C LEU A 136 43.98 -15.93 18.45
N THR A 137 44.21 -15.15 19.49
CA THR A 137 43.97 -13.71 19.38
C THR A 137 44.90 -13.08 18.37
N GLN A 138 44.41 -12.02 17.74
CA GLN A 138 45.21 -11.24 16.79
C GLN A 138 46.44 -10.62 17.47
N PHE A 139 46.48 -10.52 18.81
CA PHE A 139 47.72 -10.15 19.50
C PHE A 139 48.78 -11.25 19.36
N LEU A 140 48.42 -12.52 19.50
CA LEU A 140 49.36 -13.63 19.41
C LEU A 140 49.74 -13.96 17.96
N GLN A 141 48.77 -14.36 17.12
CA GLN A 141 49.03 -14.73 15.74
C GLN A 141 47.79 -14.58 14.84
N LYS A 142 47.94 -13.92 13.68
CA LYS A 142 46.83 -13.65 12.75
C LYS A 142 46.79 -14.62 11.57
N GLY A 143 47.96 -15.13 11.17
CA GLY A 143 48.12 -16.03 10.03
C GLY A 143 48.50 -15.32 8.73
N SER A 144 49.39 -15.93 7.96
CA SER A 144 49.96 -15.35 6.74
C SER A 144 48.91 -15.04 5.66
N VAL A 145 47.95 -15.95 5.43
CA VAL A 145 46.91 -15.79 4.39
C VAL A 145 45.94 -14.67 4.76
N ARG A 146 45.56 -14.57 6.03
CA ARG A 146 44.64 -13.52 6.51
C ARG A 146 45.34 -12.16 6.54
N ALA A 147 46.62 -12.11 6.87
CA ALA A 147 47.42 -10.90 6.76
C ALA A 147 47.53 -10.43 5.30
N HIS A 148 47.69 -11.36 4.34
CA HIS A 148 47.66 -11.05 2.92
C HIS A 148 46.30 -10.51 2.46
N ASN A 149 45.19 -11.13 2.88
CA ASN A 149 43.85 -10.62 2.58
C ASN A 149 43.61 -9.20 3.09
N THR A 150 44.07 -8.87 4.31
CA THR A 150 43.99 -7.48 4.83
C THR A 150 44.79 -6.50 3.97
N LEU A 151 45.96 -6.90 3.47
CA LEU A 151 46.71 -6.06 2.52
C LEU A 151 45.93 -5.83 1.22
N LEU A 152 45.26 -6.86 0.69
CA LEU A 152 44.42 -6.70 -0.51
C LEU A 152 43.23 -5.76 -0.25
N ASP A 153 42.65 -5.76 0.96
CA ASP A 153 41.59 -4.83 1.36
C ASP A 153 42.12 -3.38 1.46
N ASP A 154 43.30 -3.18 2.05
CA ASP A 154 43.96 -1.87 2.12
C ASP A 154 44.33 -1.35 0.71
N CYS A 155 44.83 -2.22 -0.17
CA CYS A 155 45.08 -1.91 -1.58
C CYS A 155 43.78 -1.57 -2.34
N ALA A 156 42.68 -2.28 -2.05
CA ALA A 156 41.38 -1.98 -2.62
C ALA A 156 40.86 -0.61 -2.16
N LEU A 157 41.07 -0.25 -0.89
CA LEU A 157 40.72 1.08 -0.36
C LEU A 157 41.53 2.19 -1.05
N ALA A 158 42.85 2.03 -1.18
CA ALA A 158 43.71 2.98 -1.89
C ALA A 158 43.27 3.13 -3.36
N LEU A 159 43.01 2.01 -4.04
CA LEU A 159 42.57 2.01 -5.43
C LEU A 159 41.17 2.59 -5.60
N ARG A 160 40.26 2.42 -4.64
CA ARG A 160 38.93 3.05 -4.61
C ARG A 160 39.04 4.58 -4.61
N ILE A 161 39.97 5.14 -3.82
CA ILE A 161 40.21 6.58 -3.77
C ILE A 161 40.63 7.11 -5.16
N LEU A 162 41.48 6.38 -5.87
CA LEU A 162 41.96 6.77 -7.20
C LEU A 162 40.89 6.57 -8.30
N ILE A 163 40.34 5.36 -8.42
CA ILE A 163 39.47 4.99 -9.55
C ILE A 163 38.07 5.60 -9.41
N ILE A 164 37.55 5.75 -8.18
CA ILE A 164 36.19 6.21 -7.93
C ILE A 164 36.20 7.65 -7.45
N THR A 165 36.84 7.94 -6.32
CA THR A 165 36.75 9.27 -5.70
C THR A 165 37.40 10.34 -6.57
N ALA A 166 38.63 10.11 -7.06
CA ALA A 166 39.32 11.08 -7.92
C ALA A 166 38.58 11.25 -9.25
N LYS A 167 38.19 10.15 -9.92
CA LYS A 167 37.38 10.19 -11.15
C LYS A 167 36.08 11.00 -10.97
N ASN A 168 35.39 10.85 -9.85
CA ASN A 168 34.16 11.59 -9.56
C ASN A 168 34.39 13.09 -9.37
N ARG A 169 35.62 13.55 -9.06
CA ARG A 169 35.95 14.99 -9.05
C ARG A 169 36.11 15.57 -10.45
N PHE A 170 36.42 14.74 -11.44
CA PHE A 170 36.45 15.16 -12.85
C PHE A 170 35.06 15.04 -13.49
N CYS A 171 34.45 13.86 -13.40
CA CYS A 171 33.20 13.52 -14.08
C CYS A 171 32.18 12.95 -13.08
N SER A 172 31.29 13.79 -12.55
CA SER A 172 30.18 13.40 -11.67
C SER A 172 29.08 14.47 -11.68
N HIS A 173 27.91 14.14 -11.14
CA HIS A 173 26.77 15.04 -10.94
C HIS A 173 26.90 15.92 -9.68
N PHE A 174 27.87 15.65 -8.80
CA PHE A 174 28.06 16.37 -7.54
C PHE A 174 29.53 16.63 -7.26
N PHE A 175 29.87 17.89 -6.96
CA PHE A 175 31.23 18.39 -6.66
C PHE A 175 32.27 17.86 -7.65
N SER A 176 32.17 18.33 -8.90
CA SER A 176 33.02 17.92 -10.01
C SER A 176 33.29 19.06 -11.00
N LEU A 177 34.29 18.88 -11.87
CA LEU A 177 34.58 19.78 -13.00
C LEU A 177 33.45 19.79 -14.03
N SER A 178 32.90 18.62 -14.37
CA SER A 178 31.77 18.54 -15.31
C SER A 178 30.52 19.29 -14.80
N GLU A 179 30.22 19.19 -13.51
CA GLU A 179 29.08 19.89 -12.92
C GLU A 179 29.33 21.39 -12.80
N SER A 180 30.59 21.80 -12.60
CA SER A 180 30.97 23.22 -12.60
C SER A 180 30.70 23.87 -13.97
N ILE A 181 31.10 23.22 -15.06
CA ILE A 181 30.84 23.71 -16.43
C ILE A 181 29.34 23.83 -16.69
N LYS A 182 28.56 22.79 -16.33
CA LYS A 182 27.10 22.80 -16.46
C LYS A 182 26.47 23.91 -15.63
N SER A 183 26.87 24.04 -14.37
CA SER A 183 26.35 25.06 -13.44
C SER A 183 26.69 26.47 -13.91
N CYS A 184 27.89 26.68 -14.46
CA CYS A 184 28.31 27.95 -15.06
C CYS A 184 27.44 28.31 -16.27
N GLY A 185 27.22 27.36 -17.19
CA GLY A 185 26.31 27.54 -18.33
C GLY A 185 24.87 27.87 -17.90
N LEU A 186 24.35 27.18 -16.88
CA LEU A 186 23.04 27.47 -16.30
C LEU A 186 22.99 28.84 -15.61
N GLY A 187 24.07 29.24 -14.94
CA GLY A 187 24.21 30.56 -14.31
C GLY A 187 24.16 31.69 -15.35
N LEU A 188 24.95 31.56 -16.43
CA LEU A 188 24.92 32.51 -17.56
C LEU A 188 23.54 32.55 -18.22
N TRP A 189 22.90 31.41 -18.44
CA TRP A 189 21.55 31.33 -19.00
C TRP A 189 20.52 32.02 -18.11
N LYS A 190 20.60 31.84 -16.78
CA LYS A 190 19.74 32.55 -15.83
C LYS A 190 19.95 34.06 -15.85
N ILE A 191 21.19 34.54 -16.00
CA ILE A 191 21.47 35.98 -16.12
C ILE A 191 20.85 36.53 -17.41
N LEU A 192 21.03 35.84 -18.53
CA LEU A 192 20.38 36.21 -19.79
C LEU A 192 18.85 36.19 -19.64
N ASP A 193 18.29 35.22 -18.94
CA ASP A 193 16.86 35.16 -18.65
C ASP A 193 16.38 36.31 -17.75
N ILE A 194 17.15 36.73 -16.75
CA ILE A 194 16.79 37.89 -15.91
C ILE A 194 16.82 39.18 -16.73
N ILE A 195 17.86 39.39 -17.55
CA ILE A 195 18.07 40.64 -18.29
C ILE A 195 17.13 40.74 -19.51
N ILE A 196 16.96 39.65 -20.26
CA ILE A 196 16.22 39.64 -21.52
C ILE A 196 14.86 38.98 -21.34
N GLY A 197 14.72 37.97 -20.49
CA GLY A 197 13.56 37.06 -20.50
C GLY A 197 13.71 36.10 -21.66
N MET A 198 14.47 35.02 -21.46
CA MET A 198 14.74 34.03 -22.49
C MET A 198 13.49 33.16 -22.71
N PRO A 199 13.26 32.64 -23.93
CA PRO A 199 12.13 31.76 -24.20
C PRO A 199 12.10 30.58 -23.23
N SER A 200 11.00 30.46 -22.48
CA SER A 200 10.72 29.30 -21.63
C SER A 200 9.56 28.51 -22.23
N THR A 201 9.92 27.42 -22.89
CA THR A 201 8.98 26.55 -23.59
C THR A 201 9.23 25.10 -23.24
N SER A 202 8.15 24.35 -23.08
CA SER A 202 8.14 22.92 -22.87
C SER A 202 7.36 22.26 -24.01
N PRO A 203 7.67 21.01 -24.39
CA PRO A 203 6.78 20.21 -25.23
C PRO A 203 5.41 19.93 -24.57
N GLY A 204 5.22 20.38 -23.32
CA GLY A 204 4.09 20.07 -22.46
C GLY A 204 4.32 18.71 -21.82
N ASP A 205 3.24 18.03 -21.46
CA ASP A 205 3.32 16.64 -21.04
C ASP A 205 3.53 15.74 -22.27
N LEU A 206 4.80 15.61 -22.66
CA LEU A 206 5.23 14.75 -23.77
C LEU A 206 4.76 13.30 -23.57
N GLN A 207 4.74 12.86 -22.31
CA GLN A 207 4.49 11.49 -21.97
C GLN A 207 3.01 11.13 -22.08
N SER A 208 2.10 11.96 -21.57
CA SER A 208 0.66 11.74 -21.80
C SER A 208 0.28 11.87 -23.27
N LYS A 209 0.95 12.73 -24.04
CA LYS A 209 0.75 12.81 -25.49
C LYS A 209 1.19 11.53 -26.20
N ILE A 210 2.37 10.99 -25.87
CA ILE A 210 2.84 9.73 -26.43
C ILE A 210 1.91 8.58 -26.04
N GLN A 211 1.47 8.54 -24.79
CA GLN A 211 0.50 7.54 -24.33
C GLN A 211 -0.84 7.66 -25.05
N GLY A 212 -1.33 8.89 -25.29
CA GLY A 212 -2.54 9.14 -26.07
C GLY A 212 -2.40 8.67 -27.52
N GLU A 213 -1.28 8.98 -28.18
CA GLU A 213 -0.97 8.52 -29.54
C GLU A 213 -0.75 7.00 -29.61
N HIS A 214 -0.17 6.41 -28.56
CA HIS A 214 0.00 4.97 -28.42
C HIS A 214 -1.36 4.25 -28.36
N MET A 215 -2.25 4.71 -27.47
CA MET A 215 -3.61 4.18 -27.36
C MET A 215 -4.38 4.31 -28.67
N ARG A 216 -4.26 5.45 -29.36
CA ARG A 216 -4.87 5.67 -30.70
C ARG A 216 -4.29 4.71 -31.72
N TYR A 217 -2.97 4.55 -31.76
CA TYR A 217 -2.30 3.65 -32.71
C TYR A 217 -2.73 2.20 -32.52
N LEU A 218 -2.85 1.71 -31.28
CA LEU A 218 -3.29 0.32 -31.02
C LEU A 218 -4.64 -0.02 -31.68
N VAL A 219 -5.55 0.95 -31.80
CA VAL A 219 -6.92 0.74 -32.31
C VAL A 219 -7.18 1.37 -33.68
N ALA A 220 -6.18 2.04 -34.26
CA ALA A 220 -6.31 2.86 -35.48
C ALA A 220 -6.82 2.10 -36.71
N GLU A 221 -6.67 0.77 -36.76
CA GLU A 221 -7.08 -0.08 -37.88
C GLU A 221 -8.41 -0.81 -37.64
N LEU A 222 -9.00 -0.69 -36.45
CA LEU A 222 -10.26 -1.38 -36.14
C LEU A 222 -11.41 -0.79 -36.96
N ILE A 223 -12.36 -1.66 -37.32
CA ILE A 223 -13.56 -1.35 -38.09
C ILE A 223 -14.78 -1.84 -37.30
N VAL A 224 -15.91 -1.17 -37.46
CA VAL A 224 -17.18 -1.58 -36.84
C VAL A 224 -17.89 -2.59 -37.75
N LYS A 225 -18.29 -3.74 -37.19
CA LYS A 225 -19.09 -4.75 -37.89
C LYS A 225 -20.42 -4.15 -38.35
N SER A 226 -20.91 -4.55 -39.52
CA SER A 226 -22.13 -3.98 -40.13
C SER A 226 -23.34 -3.96 -39.19
N ILE A 227 -23.52 -5.02 -38.40
CA ILE A 227 -24.61 -5.20 -37.42
C ILE A 227 -24.60 -4.07 -36.37
N PHE A 228 -23.43 -3.62 -35.92
CA PHE A 228 -23.32 -2.63 -34.85
C PHE A 228 -23.24 -1.18 -35.35
N ARG A 229 -23.26 -0.97 -36.68
CA ARG A 229 -23.04 0.34 -37.29
C ARG A 229 -24.11 1.38 -36.90
N LYS A 230 -25.38 0.96 -36.75
CA LYS A 230 -26.49 1.85 -36.34
C LYS A 230 -26.25 2.41 -34.93
N ASN A 231 -25.86 1.57 -33.98
CA ASN A 231 -25.65 1.97 -32.58
C ASN A 231 -24.36 2.78 -32.41
N PHE A 232 -23.31 2.41 -33.15
CA PHE A 232 -22.11 3.23 -33.29
C PHE A 232 -22.44 4.68 -33.71
N PHE A 233 -23.21 4.87 -34.79
CA PHE A 233 -23.58 6.21 -35.24
C PHE A 233 -24.46 6.95 -34.22
N LYS A 234 -25.43 6.27 -33.58
CA LYS A 234 -26.25 6.87 -32.51
C LYS A 234 -25.40 7.40 -31.36
N PHE A 235 -24.38 6.65 -30.94
CA PHE A 235 -23.47 7.09 -29.88
C PHE A 235 -22.61 8.28 -30.30
N CYS A 236 -21.94 8.21 -31.45
CA CYS A 236 -21.04 9.28 -31.89
C CYS A 236 -21.81 10.59 -32.17
N THR A 237 -23.00 10.52 -32.77
CA THR A 237 -23.86 11.70 -32.99
C THR A 237 -24.38 12.29 -31.67
N PHE A 238 -24.68 11.46 -30.68
CA PHE A 238 -25.02 11.91 -29.33
C PHE A 238 -23.84 12.64 -28.67
N VAL A 239 -22.63 12.07 -28.73
CA VAL A 239 -21.42 12.71 -28.18
C VAL A 239 -21.14 14.03 -28.88
N LEU A 240 -21.22 14.08 -30.22
CA LEU A 240 -21.09 15.30 -31.00
C LEU A 240 -22.07 16.36 -30.51
N LYS A 241 -23.38 16.07 -30.49
CA LYS A 241 -24.43 16.99 -30.03
C LYS A 241 -24.21 17.52 -28.61
N LYS A 242 -23.68 16.68 -27.71
CA LYS A 242 -23.40 17.07 -26.32
C LYS A 242 -22.11 17.88 -26.15
N CYS A 243 -21.09 17.61 -26.94
CA CYS A 243 -19.85 18.39 -26.98
C CYS A 243 -20.08 19.82 -27.46
N HIS A 244 -21.11 20.00 -28.28
CA HIS A 244 -21.53 21.27 -28.83
C HIS A 244 -22.25 22.15 -27.78
N LEU A 245 -23.12 21.62 -26.91
CA LEU A 245 -23.94 22.38 -25.95
C LEU A 245 -23.25 23.56 -25.20
N PRO A 246 -23.92 24.73 -25.06
CA PRO A 246 -23.33 25.92 -24.45
C PRO A 246 -23.11 25.78 -22.93
N LYS A 247 -22.05 26.43 -22.43
CA LYS A 247 -21.64 26.43 -21.00
C LYS A 247 -22.70 26.96 -20.02
N SER A 248 -23.77 27.61 -20.47
CA SER A 248 -24.86 28.06 -19.61
C SER A 248 -25.74 26.90 -19.12
N GLU A 249 -25.75 25.76 -19.81
CA GLU A 249 -26.55 24.58 -19.45
C GLU A 249 -25.78 23.52 -18.64
N ILE A 250 -24.61 23.89 -18.09
CA ILE A 250 -23.69 23.02 -17.33
C ILE A 250 -24.39 22.23 -16.20
N TYR A 251 -25.42 22.80 -15.58
CA TYR A 251 -26.14 22.16 -14.48
C TYR A 251 -27.11 21.05 -14.90
N LYS A 252 -27.48 20.95 -16.19
CA LYS A 252 -28.42 19.93 -16.70
C LYS A 252 -27.75 18.62 -17.16
N ILE A 253 -26.42 18.58 -17.23
CA ILE A 253 -25.67 17.46 -17.84
C ILE A 253 -25.39 16.33 -16.83
N GLN A 254 -25.60 16.56 -15.52
CA GLN A 254 -25.29 15.57 -14.49
C GLN A 254 -26.09 14.25 -14.58
N ASP A 255 -27.22 14.22 -15.28
CA ASP A 255 -28.12 13.04 -15.35
C ASP A 255 -28.20 12.34 -16.72
N VAL A 256 -27.37 12.72 -17.71
CA VAL A 256 -27.55 12.18 -19.07
C VAL A 256 -26.74 10.89 -19.30
N ARG A 257 -27.44 9.77 -19.39
CA ARG A 257 -26.86 8.46 -19.76
C ARG A 257 -26.61 8.38 -21.27
N PRO A 258 -25.37 8.08 -21.72
CA PRO A 258 -25.12 7.89 -23.15
C PRO A 258 -25.81 6.62 -23.70
N PRO A 259 -26.11 6.55 -25.01
CA PRO A 259 -26.65 5.35 -25.63
C PRO A 259 -25.63 4.19 -25.63
N PRO A 260 -26.07 2.94 -25.80
CA PRO A 260 -25.18 1.77 -25.76
C PRO A 260 -24.16 1.79 -26.90
N ILE A 261 -22.95 1.34 -26.60
CA ILE A 261 -21.80 1.32 -27.50
C ILE A 261 -21.47 -0.09 -28.00
N PRO A 262 -20.89 -0.24 -29.21
CA PRO A 262 -20.35 -1.53 -29.63
C PRO A 262 -19.14 -1.95 -28.78
N TYR A 263 -19.10 -3.21 -28.38
CA TYR A 263 -17.95 -3.82 -27.69
C TYR A 263 -17.16 -4.79 -28.58
N ILE A 264 -17.69 -5.16 -29.75
CA ILE A 264 -17.05 -6.06 -30.71
C ILE A 264 -16.68 -5.26 -31.96
N TYR A 265 -15.40 -5.32 -32.32
CA TYR A 265 -14.83 -4.68 -33.50
C TYR A 265 -14.19 -5.73 -34.40
N GLN A 266 -13.81 -5.34 -35.61
CA GLN A 266 -13.17 -6.23 -36.56
C GLN A 266 -11.83 -5.65 -37.02
N THR A 267 -10.81 -6.49 -37.12
CA THR A 267 -9.56 -6.11 -37.78
C THR A 267 -9.77 -6.02 -39.31
N PRO A 268 -8.86 -5.36 -40.05
CA PRO A 268 -8.91 -5.36 -41.51
C PRO A 268 -8.80 -6.76 -42.13
N THR A 269 -8.19 -7.71 -41.40
CA THR A 269 -8.08 -9.12 -41.80
C THR A 269 -9.35 -9.94 -41.53
N GLY A 270 -10.38 -9.32 -40.95
CA GLY A 270 -11.66 -9.96 -40.68
C GLY A 270 -11.76 -10.67 -39.32
N THR A 271 -10.74 -10.57 -38.46
CA THR A 271 -10.76 -11.18 -37.12
C THR A 271 -11.60 -10.35 -36.16
N ASP A 272 -12.53 -10.98 -35.45
CA ASP A 272 -13.36 -10.31 -34.45
C ASP A 272 -12.52 -10.06 -33.17
N ILE A 273 -12.55 -8.81 -32.68
CA ILE A 273 -11.91 -8.34 -31.45
C ILE A 273 -13.01 -8.06 -30.43
N ASP A 274 -13.04 -8.85 -29.36
CA ASP A 274 -14.06 -8.78 -28.31
C ASP A 274 -13.52 -8.04 -27.08
N LEU A 275 -14.09 -6.86 -26.81
CA LEU A 275 -13.68 -5.99 -25.71
C LEU A 275 -14.72 -5.94 -24.59
N ARG A 276 -15.64 -6.91 -24.50
CA ARG A 276 -16.66 -6.96 -23.44
C ARG A 276 -16.08 -6.89 -22.02
N LEU A 277 -14.87 -7.42 -21.79
CA LEU A 277 -14.19 -7.37 -20.48
C LEU A 277 -13.83 -5.96 -20.00
N TRP A 278 -13.81 -4.96 -20.88
CA TRP A 278 -13.57 -3.56 -20.52
C TRP A 278 -14.82 -2.86 -19.98
N ASN A 279 -15.98 -3.53 -19.94
CA ASN A 279 -17.15 -3.04 -19.22
C ASN A 279 -17.00 -3.36 -17.71
N ARG A 280 -17.04 -2.30 -16.90
CA ARG A 280 -16.81 -2.40 -15.45
C ARG A 280 -17.90 -3.21 -14.73
N ASP A 281 -19.15 -3.08 -15.14
CA ASP A 281 -20.26 -3.79 -14.50
C ASP A 281 -20.20 -5.29 -14.81
N LEU A 282 -19.91 -5.65 -16.06
CA LEU A 282 -19.78 -7.04 -16.47
C LEU A 282 -18.65 -7.75 -15.72
N ILE A 283 -17.46 -7.14 -15.63
CA ILE A 283 -16.33 -7.76 -14.92
C ILE A 283 -16.61 -7.88 -13.42
N ASN A 284 -17.24 -6.87 -12.80
CA ASN A 284 -17.60 -6.92 -11.39
C ASN A 284 -18.59 -8.05 -11.07
N ASN A 285 -19.48 -8.40 -12.00
CA ASN A 285 -20.40 -9.53 -11.84
C ASN A 285 -19.70 -10.88 -12.03
N CYS A 286 -18.66 -10.96 -12.87
CA CYS A 286 -17.86 -12.18 -13.06
C CYS A 286 -16.92 -12.48 -11.87
N LEU A 287 -16.36 -11.45 -11.23
CA LEU A 287 -15.32 -11.61 -10.19
C LEU A 287 -15.73 -12.49 -9.00
N PRO A 288 -16.94 -12.35 -8.40
CA PRO A 288 -17.39 -13.25 -7.33
C PRO A 288 -17.47 -14.72 -7.77
N ILE A 289 -18.00 -14.97 -8.97
CA ILE A 289 -18.10 -16.32 -9.54
C ILE A 289 -16.70 -16.91 -9.75
N LEU A 290 -15.78 -16.12 -10.28
CA LEU A 290 -14.37 -16.52 -10.44
C LEU A 290 -13.71 -16.83 -9.09
N SER A 291 -13.94 -16.02 -8.06
CA SER A 291 -13.38 -16.28 -6.73
C SER A 291 -13.86 -17.61 -6.15
N ASN A 292 -15.15 -17.93 -6.31
CA ASN A 292 -15.70 -19.22 -5.89
C ASN A 292 -15.08 -20.40 -6.65
N ILE A 293 -14.88 -20.27 -7.97
CA ILE A 293 -14.22 -21.31 -8.79
C ILE A 293 -12.76 -21.49 -8.34
N LEU A 294 -12.02 -20.40 -8.17
CA LEU A 294 -10.61 -20.42 -7.75
C LEU A 294 -10.44 -21.08 -6.39
N GLU A 295 -11.33 -20.81 -5.43
CA GLU A 295 -11.32 -21.45 -4.12
C GLU A 295 -11.68 -22.93 -4.19
N LYS A 296 -12.71 -23.29 -4.97
CA LYS A 296 -13.15 -24.68 -5.12
C LYS A 296 -12.05 -25.54 -5.75
N GLU A 297 -11.46 -25.05 -6.84
CA GLU A 297 -10.41 -25.76 -7.58
C GLU A 297 -9.04 -25.71 -6.87
N ALA A 298 -8.89 -24.99 -5.76
CA ALA A 298 -7.69 -25.06 -4.93
C ALA A 298 -7.76 -26.18 -3.86
N ARG A 299 -8.96 -26.69 -3.54
CA ARG A 299 -9.19 -27.60 -2.41
C ARG A 299 -9.01 -29.09 -2.77
N GLY A 300 -8.55 -29.89 -1.81
CA GLY A 300 -8.63 -31.35 -1.81
C GLY A 300 -7.61 -32.13 -2.66
N TRP A 301 -7.22 -31.66 -3.85
CA TRP A 301 -6.40 -32.46 -4.78
C TRP A 301 -4.89 -32.20 -4.73
N PHE A 302 -4.47 -31.03 -4.24
CA PHE A 302 -3.06 -30.59 -4.27
C PHE A 302 -2.14 -31.55 -3.50
N ILE A 303 -2.57 -32.03 -2.34
CA ILE A 303 -1.78 -32.89 -1.46
C ILE A 303 -1.45 -34.24 -2.13
N PRO A 304 -2.44 -35.03 -2.61
CA PRO A 304 -2.17 -36.32 -3.24
C PRO A 304 -1.40 -36.17 -4.57
N PHE A 305 -1.69 -35.12 -5.35
CA PHE A 305 -0.99 -34.87 -6.62
C PHE A 305 0.49 -34.52 -6.40
N ARG A 306 0.79 -33.65 -5.44
CA ARG A 306 2.17 -33.29 -5.06
C ARG A 306 2.97 -34.53 -4.64
N GLN A 307 2.38 -35.40 -3.80
CA GLN A 307 3.07 -36.60 -3.32
C GLN A 307 3.44 -37.54 -4.49
N LYS A 308 2.52 -37.73 -5.44
CA LYS A 308 2.80 -38.49 -6.67
C LYS A 308 3.97 -37.88 -7.45
N LEU A 309 3.93 -36.58 -7.68
CA LEU A 309 4.93 -35.86 -8.48
C LEU A 309 6.32 -35.86 -7.84
N VAL A 310 6.39 -35.74 -6.51
CA VAL A 310 7.65 -35.85 -5.76
C VAL A 310 8.22 -37.27 -5.84
N ARG A 311 7.39 -38.32 -5.81
CA ARG A 311 7.86 -39.70 -6.00
C ARG A 311 8.42 -39.90 -7.41
N ASP A 312 7.71 -39.42 -8.43
CA ASP A 312 8.11 -39.55 -9.83
C ASP A 312 9.45 -38.82 -10.10
N LEU A 313 9.60 -37.56 -9.65
CA LEU A 313 10.80 -36.75 -9.88
C LEU A 313 12.00 -37.12 -9.00
N LYS A 314 11.79 -37.74 -7.83
CA LYS A 314 12.90 -38.29 -7.03
C LYS A 314 13.66 -39.41 -7.76
N GLY A 315 13.00 -40.10 -8.69
CA GLY A 315 13.63 -41.12 -9.54
C GLY A 315 14.65 -40.56 -10.54
N GLU A 316 14.64 -39.25 -10.81
CA GLU A 316 15.45 -38.62 -11.88
C GLU A 316 16.78 -38.03 -11.39
N GLY A 317 17.09 -38.09 -10.09
CA GLY A 317 18.38 -37.64 -9.54
C GLY A 317 18.61 -36.12 -9.55
N LEU A 318 17.54 -35.33 -9.69
CA LEU A 318 17.58 -33.86 -9.70
C LEU A 318 18.07 -33.27 -8.36
N SER A 319 18.70 -32.08 -8.43
CA SER A 319 19.01 -31.34 -7.21
C SER A 319 17.73 -30.92 -6.47
N LYS A 320 17.80 -30.75 -5.15
CA LYS A 320 16.61 -30.40 -4.32
C LYS A 320 15.93 -29.10 -4.79
N GLU A 321 16.69 -28.12 -5.26
CA GLU A 321 16.18 -26.82 -5.75
C GLU A 321 15.51 -26.96 -7.12
N GLU A 322 16.08 -27.75 -8.02
CA GLU A 322 15.50 -28.04 -9.34
C GLU A 322 14.22 -28.86 -9.21
N LEU A 323 14.23 -29.88 -8.34
CA LEU A 323 13.05 -30.68 -8.02
C LEU A 323 11.92 -29.80 -7.49
N LEU A 324 12.21 -28.90 -6.55
CA LEU A 324 11.22 -27.95 -6.02
C LEU A 324 10.65 -27.03 -7.11
N LYS A 325 11.50 -26.50 -7.99
CA LYS A 325 11.06 -25.61 -9.06
C LYS A 325 10.15 -26.35 -10.04
N GLN A 326 10.55 -27.54 -10.46
CA GLN A 326 9.78 -28.37 -11.39
C GLN A 326 8.45 -28.83 -10.79
N VAL A 327 8.44 -29.26 -9.52
CA VAL A 327 7.19 -29.59 -8.82
C VAL A 327 6.24 -28.40 -8.77
N ASN A 328 6.73 -27.20 -8.45
CA ASN A 328 5.87 -26.01 -8.41
C ASN A 328 5.35 -25.62 -9.81
N GLU A 329 6.17 -25.74 -10.85
CA GLU A 329 5.75 -25.48 -12.24
C GLU A 329 4.67 -26.45 -12.69
N ASP A 330 4.83 -27.75 -12.42
CA ASP A 330 3.86 -28.78 -12.81
C ASP A 330 2.56 -28.71 -12.00
N VAL A 331 2.66 -28.44 -10.69
CA VAL A 331 1.48 -28.18 -9.84
C VAL A 331 0.71 -26.97 -10.37
N MET A 332 1.40 -25.87 -10.69
CA MET A 332 0.74 -24.67 -11.21
C MET A 332 0.10 -24.93 -12.57
N LYS A 333 0.76 -25.70 -13.46
CA LYS A 333 0.22 -26.09 -14.76
C LYS A 333 -1.06 -26.91 -14.62
N GLU A 334 -1.08 -27.87 -13.70
CA GLU A 334 -2.27 -28.68 -13.44
C GLU A 334 -3.40 -27.87 -12.80
N TYR A 335 -3.09 -26.96 -11.88
CA TYR A 335 -4.06 -26.03 -11.30
C TYR A 335 -4.70 -25.13 -12.37
N LEU A 336 -3.89 -24.50 -13.23
CA LEU A 336 -4.38 -23.65 -14.32
C LEU A 336 -5.27 -24.45 -15.28
N ARG A 337 -4.91 -25.70 -15.60
CA ARG A 337 -5.72 -26.58 -16.45
C ARG A 337 -7.11 -26.82 -15.84
N ARG A 338 -7.19 -27.11 -14.54
CA ARG A 338 -8.46 -27.31 -13.82
C ARG A 338 -9.30 -26.04 -13.76
N VAL A 339 -8.68 -24.93 -13.37
CA VAL A 339 -9.35 -23.62 -13.27
C VAL A 339 -9.89 -23.18 -14.63
N PHE A 340 -9.09 -23.21 -15.69
CA PHE A 340 -9.55 -22.81 -17.03
C PHE A 340 -10.65 -23.73 -17.56
N SER A 341 -10.55 -25.04 -17.31
CA SER A 341 -11.62 -25.97 -17.64
C SER A 341 -12.91 -25.66 -16.88
N ALA A 342 -12.82 -25.36 -15.59
CA ALA A 342 -13.98 -25.02 -14.76
C ALA A 342 -14.64 -23.69 -15.19
N ILE A 343 -13.85 -22.70 -15.60
CA ILE A 343 -14.37 -21.40 -16.10
C ILE A 343 -15.10 -21.57 -17.43
N ILE A 344 -14.55 -22.35 -18.38
CA ILE A 344 -15.15 -22.54 -19.71
C ILE A 344 -16.51 -23.25 -19.61
N HIS A 345 -16.67 -24.19 -18.69
CA HIS A 345 -17.89 -25.00 -18.54
C HIS A 345 -18.83 -24.48 -17.44
N ASN A 346 -18.61 -23.28 -16.90
CA ASN A 346 -19.43 -22.73 -15.82
C ASN A 346 -20.77 -22.17 -16.37
N VAL A 347 -21.88 -22.68 -15.85
CA VAL A 347 -23.23 -22.29 -16.27
C VAL A 347 -23.60 -20.86 -15.87
N GLU A 348 -23.15 -20.39 -14.71
CA GLU A 348 -23.45 -19.02 -14.24
C GLU A 348 -22.78 -17.96 -15.12
N LEU A 349 -21.54 -18.21 -15.56
CA LEU A 349 -20.84 -17.34 -16.50
C LEU A 349 -21.52 -17.33 -17.88
N GLU A 350 -21.90 -18.49 -18.40
CA GLU A 350 -22.59 -18.58 -19.69
C GLU A 350 -23.97 -17.88 -19.66
N ASN A 351 -24.68 -17.95 -18.52
CA ASN A 351 -25.94 -17.25 -18.30
C ASN A 351 -25.77 -15.72 -18.23
N LEU A 352 -24.63 -15.21 -17.74
CA LEU A 352 -24.37 -13.77 -17.73
C LEU A 352 -24.24 -13.25 -19.16
N GLN A 353 -23.34 -13.86 -19.94
CA GLN A 353 -23.13 -13.54 -21.35
C GLN A 353 -22.53 -14.75 -22.09
N PRO A 354 -23.03 -15.09 -23.29
CA PRO A 354 -22.53 -16.25 -24.01
C PRO A 354 -21.07 -16.06 -24.42
N GLY A 355 -20.26 -17.10 -24.19
CA GLY A 355 -18.84 -17.13 -24.52
C GLY A 355 -17.94 -16.24 -23.65
N ILE A 356 -18.44 -15.69 -22.53
CA ILE A 356 -17.63 -14.87 -21.62
C ILE A 356 -16.53 -15.69 -20.91
N GLY A 357 -16.80 -16.97 -20.62
CA GLY A 357 -15.84 -17.88 -19.99
C GLY A 357 -14.56 -18.04 -20.82
N GLN A 358 -14.70 -18.23 -22.14
CA GLN A 358 -13.56 -18.31 -23.05
C GLN A 358 -12.78 -16.99 -23.11
N LEU A 359 -13.48 -15.85 -23.11
CA LEU A 359 -12.86 -14.53 -23.13
C LEU A 359 -12.02 -14.27 -21.87
N LEU A 360 -12.53 -14.63 -20.70
CA LEU A 360 -11.82 -14.56 -19.41
C LEU A 360 -10.56 -15.44 -19.41
N VAL A 361 -10.66 -16.68 -19.90
CA VAL A 361 -9.51 -17.57 -20.01
C VAL A 361 -8.46 -17.03 -20.98
N ASN A 362 -8.87 -16.52 -22.15
CA ASN A 362 -7.95 -15.93 -23.13
C ASN A 362 -7.21 -14.71 -22.56
N GLN A 363 -7.90 -13.87 -21.77
CA GLN A 363 -7.28 -12.75 -21.07
C GLN A 363 -6.27 -13.21 -20.02
N ALA A 364 -6.63 -14.17 -19.17
CA ALA A 364 -5.70 -14.68 -18.15
C ALA A 364 -4.48 -15.37 -18.78
N LYS A 365 -4.67 -16.16 -19.86
CA LYS A 365 -3.57 -16.78 -20.61
C LYS A 365 -2.63 -15.74 -21.22
N SER A 366 -3.16 -14.65 -21.79
CA SER A 366 -2.34 -13.60 -22.39
C SER A 366 -1.45 -12.91 -21.34
N VAL A 367 -2.02 -12.59 -20.18
CA VAL A 367 -1.29 -12.00 -19.04
C VAL A 367 -0.21 -12.96 -18.53
N LEU A 368 -0.53 -14.25 -18.36
CA LEU A 368 0.43 -15.26 -17.93
C LEU A 368 1.56 -15.45 -18.95
N ALA A 369 1.27 -15.43 -20.24
CA ALA A 369 2.26 -15.50 -21.32
C ALA A 369 3.22 -14.31 -21.28
N MET A 370 2.68 -13.08 -21.15
CA MET A 370 3.48 -11.86 -21.01
C MET A 370 4.36 -11.92 -19.75
N GLN A 371 3.80 -12.32 -18.60
CA GLN A 371 4.56 -12.44 -17.35
C GLN A 371 5.69 -13.48 -17.48
N LYS A 372 5.41 -14.64 -18.09
CA LYS A 372 6.40 -15.69 -18.34
C LYS A 372 7.53 -15.20 -19.23
N ALA A 373 7.23 -14.42 -20.27
CA ALA A 373 8.24 -13.80 -21.13
C ALA A 373 9.18 -12.86 -20.34
N THR A 374 8.61 -11.99 -19.50
CA THR A 374 9.41 -11.08 -18.65
C THR A 374 10.29 -11.84 -17.65
N MET A 375 9.75 -12.88 -17.01
CA MET A 375 10.49 -13.72 -16.05
C MET A 375 11.66 -14.45 -16.72
N LYS A 376 11.46 -14.98 -17.94
CA LYS A 376 12.53 -15.63 -18.72
C LYS A 376 13.66 -14.64 -19.02
N MET A 377 13.32 -13.39 -19.35
CA MET A 377 14.32 -12.34 -19.60
C MET A 377 15.07 -11.95 -18.31
N GLN A 378 14.36 -11.79 -17.19
CA GLN A 378 14.97 -11.51 -15.89
C GLN A 378 15.92 -12.62 -15.42
N GLN A 379 15.55 -13.89 -15.63
CA GLN A 379 16.40 -15.04 -15.33
C GLN A 379 17.68 -15.04 -16.19
N LYS A 380 17.58 -14.73 -17.49
CA LYS A 380 18.75 -14.57 -18.38
C LYS A 380 19.68 -13.45 -17.89
N LEU A 381 19.13 -12.29 -17.54
CA LEU A 381 19.91 -11.18 -16.97
C LEU A 381 20.64 -11.62 -15.70
N GLN A 382 19.95 -12.24 -14.75
CA GLN A 382 20.53 -12.64 -13.48
C GLN A 382 21.63 -13.68 -13.65
N LYS A 383 21.44 -14.65 -14.55
CA LYS A 383 22.47 -15.64 -14.90
C LYS A 383 23.75 -14.95 -15.42
N HIS A 384 23.64 -14.12 -16.45
CA HIS A 384 24.81 -13.42 -16.99
C HIS A 384 25.44 -12.44 -15.99
N LYS A 385 24.64 -11.80 -15.14
CA LYS A 385 25.15 -10.97 -14.04
C LYS A 385 26.01 -11.77 -13.07
N THR A 386 25.58 -12.98 -12.68
CA THR A 386 26.38 -13.86 -11.80
C THR A 386 27.64 -14.38 -12.49
N GLU A 387 27.58 -14.74 -13.77
CA GLU A 387 28.74 -15.11 -14.60
C GLU A 387 29.75 -13.95 -14.68
N LEU A 388 29.26 -12.72 -14.89
CA LEU A 388 30.10 -11.53 -14.91
C LEU A 388 30.74 -11.28 -13.54
N GLN A 389 29.99 -11.37 -12.43
CA GLN A 389 30.54 -11.22 -11.08
C GLN A 389 31.66 -12.23 -10.79
N THR A 390 31.45 -13.51 -11.14
CA THR A 390 32.46 -14.55 -10.93
C THR A 390 33.70 -14.30 -11.80
N HIS A 391 33.52 -13.91 -13.06
CA HIS A 391 34.62 -13.51 -13.96
C HIS A 391 35.40 -12.29 -13.42
N LEU A 392 34.72 -11.26 -12.91
CA LEU A 392 35.35 -10.06 -12.33
C LEU A 392 36.17 -10.40 -11.08
N LYS A 393 35.66 -11.28 -10.19
CA LYS A 393 36.37 -11.76 -9.00
C LYS A 393 37.64 -12.53 -9.37
N LYS A 394 37.58 -13.39 -10.39
CA LYS A 394 38.73 -14.19 -10.87
C LYS A 394 39.79 -13.33 -11.54
N ARG A 395 39.40 -12.39 -12.41
CA ARG A 395 40.33 -11.57 -13.21
C ARG A 395 40.92 -10.39 -12.43
N TYR A 396 40.16 -9.80 -11.50
CA TYR A 396 40.56 -8.61 -10.76
C TYR A 396 40.35 -8.78 -9.23
N PRO A 397 41.25 -9.49 -8.51
CA PRO A 397 41.07 -9.83 -7.10
C PRO A 397 41.10 -8.62 -6.14
N VAL A 398 41.73 -7.51 -6.54
CA VAL A 398 41.75 -6.26 -5.76
C VAL A 398 40.58 -5.35 -6.13
N LYS A 399 40.27 -5.20 -7.44
CA LYS A 399 39.18 -4.30 -7.88
C LYS A 399 37.79 -4.84 -7.50
N SER A 400 37.59 -6.16 -7.57
CA SER A 400 36.32 -6.81 -7.21
C SER A 400 35.95 -6.63 -5.73
N ARG A 401 36.91 -6.35 -4.85
CA ARG A 401 36.64 -5.99 -3.44
C ARG A 401 36.05 -4.59 -3.29
N ILE A 402 36.18 -3.74 -4.30
CA ILE A 402 35.57 -2.41 -4.32
C ILE A 402 34.13 -2.55 -4.83
N GLY A 403 33.17 -2.67 -3.90
CA GLY A 403 31.76 -2.83 -4.26
C GLY A 403 31.21 -1.73 -5.19
N ALA A 404 31.66 -0.48 -5.03
CA ALA A 404 31.25 0.61 -5.92
C ALA A 404 31.80 0.50 -7.36
N TRP A 405 32.94 -0.17 -7.55
CA TRP A 405 33.46 -0.45 -8.90
C TRP A 405 32.74 -1.65 -9.51
N GLU A 406 32.57 -2.74 -8.73
CA GLU A 406 31.82 -3.92 -9.15
C GLU A 406 30.39 -3.53 -9.58
N ASN A 407 29.66 -2.80 -8.72
CA ASN A 407 28.31 -2.31 -9.04
C ASN A 407 28.30 -1.47 -10.31
N LYS A 408 29.29 -0.61 -10.54
CA LYS A 408 29.37 0.18 -11.77
C LYS A 408 29.60 -0.68 -13.02
N GLN A 409 30.37 -1.76 -12.93
CA GLN A 409 30.53 -2.71 -14.04
C GLN A 409 29.23 -3.48 -14.29
N LEU A 410 28.55 -3.92 -13.22
CA LEU A 410 27.27 -4.62 -13.33
C LEU A 410 26.17 -3.73 -13.90
N SER A 411 26.08 -2.47 -13.47
CA SER A 411 25.10 -1.52 -14.02
C SER A 411 25.39 -1.13 -15.47
N ALA A 412 26.67 -1.05 -15.86
CA ALA A 412 27.03 -0.84 -17.27
C ALA A 412 26.63 -2.03 -18.13
N PHE A 413 26.86 -3.25 -17.64
CA PHE A 413 26.40 -4.48 -18.29
C PHE A 413 24.88 -4.56 -18.35
N GLU A 414 24.17 -4.22 -17.27
CA GLU A 414 22.71 -4.16 -17.26
C GLU A 414 22.18 -3.19 -18.32
N HIS A 415 22.78 -2.00 -18.44
CA HIS A 415 22.39 -1.04 -19.47
C HIS A 415 22.63 -1.59 -20.88
N GLU A 416 23.82 -2.16 -21.15
CA GLU A 416 24.16 -2.74 -22.46
C GLU A 416 23.27 -3.93 -22.81
N PHE A 417 23.07 -4.86 -21.87
CA PHE A 417 22.17 -6.01 -22.05
C PHE A 417 20.73 -5.50 -22.30
N SER A 418 20.32 -4.38 -21.69
CA SER A 418 18.97 -3.81 -21.84
C SER A 418 18.77 -3.22 -23.21
N GLU A 419 19.73 -2.44 -23.71
CA GLU A 419 19.68 -1.88 -25.06
C GLU A 419 19.62 -2.98 -26.13
N GLN A 420 20.33 -4.09 -25.92
CA GLN A 420 20.33 -5.23 -26.84
C GLN A 420 19.02 -6.03 -26.82
N ASN A 421 18.34 -6.08 -25.67
CA ASN A 421 17.17 -6.95 -25.44
C ASN A 421 15.86 -6.19 -25.20
N LEU A 422 15.77 -4.91 -25.63
CA LEU A 422 14.59 -4.06 -25.44
C LEU A 422 13.27 -4.69 -25.91
N TRP A 423 13.33 -5.52 -26.97
CA TRP A 423 12.16 -6.08 -27.66
C TRP A 423 11.93 -7.56 -27.39
N SER A 424 12.92 -8.28 -26.85
CA SER A 424 12.83 -9.74 -26.88
C SER A 424 11.81 -10.29 -25.89
N ALA A 425 11.37 -9.50 -24.89
CA ALA A 425 10.23 -9.86 -24.05
C ALA A 425 8.90 -9.77 -24.81
N HIS A 426 8.70 -8.74 -25.65
CA HIS A 426 7.56 -8.68 -26.57
C HIS A 426 7.56 -9.82 -27.58
N GLU A 427 8.72 -10.11 -28.18
CA GLU A 427 8.86 -11.21 -29.17
C GLU A 427 8.56 -12.57 -28.53
N GLU A 428 9.06 -12.83 -27.32
CA GLU A 428 8.76 -14.04 -26.56
C GLU A 428 7.29 -14.09 -26.11
N ALA A 429 6.68 -12.96 -25.74
CA ALA A 429 5.25 -12.91 -25.42
C ALA A 429 4.38 -13.22 -26.66
N ILE A 430 4.78 -12.74 -27.84
CA ILE A 430 4.11 -13.05 -29.12
C ILE A 430 4.23 -14.56 -29.41
N SER A 431 5.42 -15.15 -29.28
CA SER A 431 5.59 -16.58 -29.53
C SER A 431 4.76 -17.45 -28.58
N LEU A 432 4.72 -17.10 -27.28
CA LEU A 432 3.90 -17.81 -26.30
C LEU A 432 2.39 -17.64 -26.56
N CYS A 433 1.97 -16.47 -27.07
CA CYS A 433 0.57 -16.27 -27.46
C CYS A 433 0.21 -17.00 -28.76
N GLU A 434 1.16 -17.16 -29.69
CA GLU A 434 1.00 -17.96 -30.92
C GLU A 434 0.86 -19.46 -30.61
N GLU A 435 1.60 -19.97 -29.62
CA GLU A 435 1.47 -21.36 -29.13
C GLU A 435 0.08 -21.65 -28.53
N GLU A 436 -0.55 -20.65 -27.89
CA GLU A 436 -1.87 -20.75 -27.23
C GLU A 436 -3.05 -20.26 -28.10
N ASP A 437 -2.79 -19.93 -29.38
CA ASP A 437 -3.77 -19.45 -30.37
C ASP A 437 -4.57 -18.18 -29.95
N LEU A 438 -3.91 -17.24 -29.27
CA LEU A 438 -4.55 -16.03 -28.73
C LEU A 438 -4.57 -14.89 -29.77
N HIS A 439 -5.36 -15.02 -30.84
CA HIS A 439 -5.40 -14.07 -31.96
C HIS A 439 -5.53 -12.58 -31.58
N GLN A 440 -6.46 -12.24 -30.66
CA GLN A 440 -6.68 -10.86 -30.21
C GLN A 440 -5.42 -10.29 -29.51
N SER A 441 -4.80 -11.08 -28.63
CA SER A 441 -3.58 -10.68 -27.91
C SER A 441 -2.40 -10.53 -28.86
N ILE A 442 -2.25 -11.45 -29.83
CA ILE A 442 -1.20 -11.39 -30.86
C ILE A 442 -1.34 -10.11 -31.69
N TYR A 443 -2.56 -9.74 -32.09
CA TYR A 443 -2.81 -8.51 -32.83
C TYR A 443 -2.31 -7.28 -32.05
N PHE A 444 -2.75 -7.13 -30.79
CA PHE A 444 -2.35 -5.98 -29.97
C PHE A 444 -0.85 -5.99 -29.63
N LEU A 445 -0.23 -7.14 -29.34
CA LEU A 445 1.20 -7.25 -29.07
C LEU A 445 2.05 -6.89 -30.31
N LYS A 446 1.66 -7.33 -31.51
CA LYS A 446 2.35 -6.96 -32.76
C LYS A 446 2.23 -5.47 -33.05
N ARG A 447 1.06 -4.86 -32.82
CA ARG A 447 0.86 -3.42 -32.97
C ARG A 447 1.64 -2.62 -31.94
N ASP A 448 1.64 -3.08 -30.70
CA ASP A 448 2.43 -2.48 -29.63
C ASP A 448 3.91 -2.49 -30.02
N LEU A 449 4.46 -3.65 -30.36
CA LEU A 449 5.85 -3.78 -30.79
C LEU A 449 6.19 -2.85 -31.99
N ASN A 450 5.30 -2.76 -32.99
CA ASN A 450 5.49 -1.87 -34.14
C ASN A 450 5.50 -0.39 -33.72
N PHE A 451 4.51 0.04 -32.92
CA PHE A 451 4.44 1.41 -32.43
C PHE A 451 5.74 1.80 -31.73
N ILE A 452 6.19 0.92 -30.84
CA ILE A 452 7.35 1.12 -29.99
C ILE A 452 8.65 1.17 -30.80
N LYS A 453 8.79 0.29 -31.80
CA LYS A 453 10.00 0.16 -32.61
C LYS A 453 10.12 1.25 -33.67
N GLU A 454 9.02 1.60 -34.33
CA GLU A 454 9.03 2.47 -35.51
C GLU A 454 8.44 3.87 -35.24
N ARG A 455 7.29 3.94 -34.54
CA ARG A 455 6.50 5.18 -34.43
C ARG A 455 6.91 6.06 -33.24
N GLU A 456 7.12 5.48 -32.07
CA GLU A 456 7.52 6.15 -30.83
C GLU A 456 8.79 7.01 -31.00
N PRO A 457 9.91 6.54 -31.59
CA PRO A 457 11.10 7.38 -31.74
C PRO A 457 10.88 8.57 -32.67
N VAL A 458 10.02 8.43 -33.70
CA VAL A 458 9.65 9.52 -34.59
C VAL A 458 8.78 10.54 -33.86
N LEU A 459 7.75 10.09 -33.14
CA LEU A 459 6.88 10.95 -32.33
C LEU A 459 7.66 11.68 -31.24
N LEU A 460 8.58 11.03 -30.55
CA LEU A 460 9.48 11.67 -29.58
C LEU A 460 10.28 12.81 -30.22
N LYS A 461 10.77 12.62 -31.44
CA LYS A 461 11.51 13.64 -32.19
C LYS A 461 10.62 14.78 -32.69
N GLU A 462 9.38 14.51 -33.07
CA GLU A 462 8.40 15.51 -33.52
C GLU A 462 7.83 16.32 -32.35
N LEU A 463 7.34 15.64 -31.33
CA LEU A 463 6.72 16.26 -30.16
C LEU A 463 7.74 17.05 -29.31
N SER A 464 8.98 16.59 -29.20
CA SER A 464 10.04 17.35 -28.52
C SER A 464 10.43 18.66 -29.24
N ARG A 465 10.12 18.79 -30.53
CA ARG A 465 10.32 20.04 -31.29
C ARG A 465 9.18 21.04 -31.07
N VAL A 466 8.03 20.60 -30.57
CA VAL A 466 6.89 21.49 -30.28
C VAL A 466 7.25 22.39 -29.11
N LYS A 467 7.11 23.71 -29.30
CA LYS A 467 7.44 24.72 -28.29
C LYS A 467 6.16 25.38 -27.76
N ILE A 468 5.63 24.86 -26.65
CA ILE A 468 4.47 25.43 -25.96
C ILE A 468 5.00 26.38 -24.87
N PRO A 469 4.47 27.61 -24.73
CA PRO A 469 4.86 28.50 -23.64
C PRO A 469 4.52 27.87 -22.29
N ASN A 470 5.45 27.89 -21.34
CA ASN A 470 5.21 27.38 -19.98
C ASN A 470 4.17 28.24 -19.24
N LYS A 471 4.12 29.55 -19.54
CA LYS A 471 3.16 30.47 -18.91
C LYS A 471 2.63 31.51 -19.89
N VAL A 472 1.35 31.83 -19.72
CA VAL A 472 0.65 32.93 -20.41
C VAL A 472 0.20 33.93 -19.35
N PHE A 473 0.61 35.18 -19.48
CA PHE A 473 0.23 36.26 -18.56
C PHE A 473 -0.90 37.08 -19.17
N THR A 474 -1.86 37.49 -18.33
CA THR A 474 -3.00 38.31 -18.74
C THR A 474 -3.01 39.63 -17.96
N PHE A 475 -3.10 40.74 -18.68
CA PHE A 475 -3.16 42.10 -18.13
C PHE A 475 -4.49 42.75 -18.50
N ASN A 476 -5.26 43.12 -17.49
CA ASN A 476 -6.64 43.58 -17.67
C ASN A 476 -6.70 45.10 -17.50
N THR A 477 -7.19 45.80 -18.52
CA THR A 477 -7.38 47.25 -18.49
C THR A 477 -8.87 47.55 -18.49
N ARG A 478 -9.37 48.31 -17.51
CA ARG A 478 -10.80 48.59 -17.39
C ARG A 478 -11.29 49.48 -18.53
N ILE A 479 -12.45 49.17 -19.08
CA ILE A 479 -13.14 50.03 -20.05
C ILE A 479 -13.88 51.13 -19.28
N TRP A 480 -13.52 52.39 -19.53
CA TRP A 480 -13.96 53.53 -18.73
C TRP A 480 -15.44 53.87 -18.88
N PHE A 481 -15.96 53.86 -20.12
CA PHE A 481 -17.34 54.20 -20.42
C PHE A 481 -18.21 52.94 -20.48
N PRO A 482 -19.31 52.87 -19.70
CA PRO A 482 -20.20 51.71 -19.72
C PRO A 482 -20.87 51.42 -21.06
N SER A 483 -21.04 52.43 -21.91
CA SER A 483 -21.53 52.27 -23.29
C SER A 483 -20.63 51.41 -24.17
N ASN A 484 -19.34 51.31 -23.82
CA ASN A 484 -18.34 50.57 -24.57
C ASN A 484 -18.05 49.20 -23.95
N TRP A 485 -18.76 48.81 -22.89
CA TRP A 485 -18.70 47.44 -22.40
C TRP A 485 -19.22 46.50 -23.48
N VAL A 486 -18.62 45.32 -23.61
CA VAL A 486 -19.05 44.35 -24.61
C VAL A 486 -20.06 43.42 -23.97
N VAL A 487 -21.30 43.42 -24.47
CA VAL A 487 -22.35 42.50 -24.03
C VAL A 487 -22.44 41.36 -25.04
N THR A 488 -22.19 40.15 -24.57
CA THR A 488 -22.26 38.94 -25.40
C THR A 488 -23.48 38.13 -25.01
N ARG A 489 -24.35 37.87 -25.99
CA ARG A 489 -25.47 36.92 -25.86
C ARG A 489 -24.97 35.55 -26.27
N VAL A 490 -25.21 34.57 -25.41
CA VAL A 490 -24.91 33.16 -25.65
C VAL A 490 -26.23 32.43 -25.79
N TYR A 491 -26.55 31.99 -27.01
CA TYR A 491 -27.77 31.23 -27.34
C TYR A 491 -27.41 30.07 -28.25
N GLU A 492 -27.74 28.83 -27.87
CA GLU A 492 -27.56 27.62 -28.71
C GLU A 492 -26.21 27.60 -29.49
N GLU A 493 -25.11 27.93 -28.79
CA GLU A 493 -23.70 27.96 -29.26
C GLU A 493 -23.26 29.16 -30.09
N GLU A 494 -24.19 29.99 -30.56
CA GLU A 494 -23.83 31.26 -31.17
C GLU A 494 -23.55 32.29 -30.07
N THR A 495 -22.30 32.77 -30.04
CA THR A 495 -21.92 33.95 -29.25
C THR A 495 -22.04 35.17 -30.13
N GLU A 496 -23.09 35.95 -29.94
CA GLU A 496 -23.30 37.19 -30.67
C GLU A 496 -22.98 38.38 -29.75
N VAL A 497 -22.18 39.33 -30.25
CA VAL A 497 -21.96 40.60 -29.57
C VAL A 497 -23.14 41.51 -29.87
N ILE A 498 -23.91 41.84 -28.84
CA ILE A 498 -25.11 42.68 -28.95
C ILE A 498 -24.74 44.13 -28.60
N PRO A 499 -25.38 45.13 -29.23
CA PRO A 499 -25.22 46.52 -28.83
C PRO A 499 -25.54 46.73 -27.35
N THR A 500 -24.64 47.44 -26.67
CA THR A 500 -24.75 47.72 -25.24
C THR A 500 -25.79 48.80 -24.98
N VAL A 501 -26.93 48.40 -24.41
CA VAL A 501 -28.03 49.30 -24.06
C VAL A 501 -28.04 49.57 -22.56
N LEU A 502 -28.14 50.85 -22.20
CA LEU A 502 -28.31 51.32 -20.82
C LEU A 502 -29.79 51.59 -20.53
N ALA A 503 -30.30 51.12 -19.40
CA ALA A 503 -31.68 51.37 -18.99
C ALA A 503 -31.96 52.87 -18.78
N ALA A 504 -33.19 53.30 -19.10
CA ALA A 504 -33.58 54.69 -18.91
C ALA A 504 -33.66 55.05 -17.41
N LYS A 505 -33.41 56.33 -17.07
CA LYS A 505 -33.33 56.81 -15.69
C LYS A 505 -34.64 56.52 -14.94
N GLY A 506 -34.59 55.65 -13.93
CA GLY A 506 -35.74 55.26 -13.10
C GLY A 506 -36.36 53.89 -13.41
N GLN A 507 -35.86 53.16 -14.43
CA GLN A 507 -36.25 51.79 -14.69
C GLN A 507 -35.47 50.82 -13.77
N THR A 508 -36.19 49.94 -13.08
CA THR A 508 -35.61 48.86 -12.29
C THR A 508 -35.51 47.60 -13.13
N ALA A 509 -34.50 46.76 -12.83
CA ALA A 509 -34.37 45.47 -13.48
C ALA A 509 -35.67 44.65 -13.36
N PRO A 510 -36.10 43.97 -14.44
CA PRO A 510 -37.30 43.15 -14.38
C PRO A 510 -37.11 42.01 -13.36
N THR A 511 -38.18 41.69 -12.63
CA THR A 511 -38.14 40.64 -11.60
C THR A 511 -38.06 39.28 -12.29
N PRO A 512 -37.14 38.38 -11.90
CA PRO A 512 -36.94 37.11 -12.60
C PRO A 512 -38.24 36.31 -12.64
N SER A 513 -38.78 36.13 -13.84
CA SER A 513 -39.95 35.30 -14.09
C SER A 513 -39.55 33.81 -14.05
N LEU A 514 -40.18 33.04 -13.16
CA LEU A 514 -39.92 31.60 -12.94
C LEU A 514 -40.34 30.66 -14.10
N SER A 515 -40.88 31.18 -15.21
CA SER A 515 -41.73 30.38 -16.11
C SER A 515 -41.27 30.23 -17.56
N LYS A 516 -39.97 30.34 -17.91
CA LYS A 516 -39.51 30.02 -19.28
C LYS A 516 -38.15 29.32 -19.31
N GLN A 517 -38.16 28.02 -19.60
CA GLN A 517 -36.98 27.22 -19.92
C GLN A 517 -36.56 27.52 -21.37
N ASN A 518 -35.41 28.22 -21.54
CA ASN A 518 -34.72 28.67 -22.77
C ASN A 518 -34.54 30.20 -22.81
N LYS A 519 -33.75 30.76 -21.88
CA LYS A 519 -33.26 32.15 -21.98
C LYS A 519 -31.78 32.14 -22.38
N ALA A 520 -31.42 33.01 -23.33
CA ALA A 520 -30.02 33.26 -23.69
C ALA A 520 -29.27 33.80 -22.46
N ALA A 521 -28.03 33.36 -22.26
CA ALA A 521 -27.20 33.90 -21.18
C ALA A 521 -26.48 35.17 -21.67
N TYR A 522 -26.51 36.24 -20.86
CA TYR A 522 -25.86 37.49 -21.20
C TYR A 522 -24.63 37.72 -20.33
N LEU A 523 -23.48 37.92 -20.97
CA LEU A 523 -22.19 38.17 -20.33
C LEU A 523 -21.73 39.60 -20.62
N VAL A 524 -21.06 40.23 -19.67
CA VAL A 524 -20.52 41.59 -19.83
C VAL A 524 -19.02 41.61 -19.60
N GLU A 525 -18.28 42.02 -20.62
CA GLU A 525 -16.85 42.26 -20.50
C GLU A 525 -16.58 43.74 -20.16
N LYS A 526 -16.08 43.97 -18.95
CA LYS A 526 -15.72 45.30 -18.43
C LYS A 526 -14.22 45.64 -18.59
N TYR A 527 -13.44 44.70 -19.13
CA TYR A 527 -11.98 44.80 -19.22
C TYR A 527 -11.49 44.40 -20.61
N LEU A 528 -10.52 45.15 -21.13
CA LEU A 528 -9.69 44.76 -22.25
C LEU A 528 -8.57 43.84 -21.75
N ASN A 529 -8.50 42.63 -22.29
CA ASN A 529 -7.53 41.61 -21.90
C ASN A 529 -6.36 41.59 -22.89
N GLN A 530 -5.16 41.97 -22.43
CA GLN A 530 -3.92 41.81 -23.19
C GLN A 530 -3.15 40.59 -22.68
N LYS A 531 -2.56 39.81 -23.60
CA LYS A 531 -1.85 38.57 -23.25
C LYS A 531 -0.41 38.59 -23.72
N THR A 532 0.50 38.08 -22.90
CA THR A 532 1.89 37.81 -23.26
C THR A 532 2.22 36.35 -22.96
N THR A 533 3.24 35.82 -23.64
CA THR A 533 3.64 34.42 -23.50
C THR A 533 5.15 34.31 -23.33
N THR A 534 5.61 33.28 -22.63
CA THR A 534 7.05 32.99 -22.45
C THR A 534 7.71 32.39 -23.69
N ARG A 535 6.98 32.27 -24.81
CA ARG A 535 7.46 31.65 -26.06
C ARG A 535 8.53 32.48 -26.77
N TYR A 536 8.45 33.80 -26.65
CA TYR A 536 9.33 34.73 -27.35
C TYR A 536 10.30 35.38 -26.35
N PRO A 537 11.50 35.78 -26.80
CA PRO A 537 12.41 36.55 -25.95
C PRO A 537 11.79 37.91 -25.58
N CYS A 538 12.35 38.62 -24.60
CA CYS A 538 11.85 39.92 -24.14
C CYS A 538 10.47 39.88 -23.45
N TRP A 539 9.97 38.69 -23.10
CA TRP A 539 8.67 38.53 -22.46
C TRP A 539 8.60 39.22 -21.08
N ARG A 540 9.71 39.28 -20.33
CA ARG A 540 9.79 40.00 -19.04
C ARG A 540 9.57 41.51 -19.22
N TRP A 541 10.15 42.10 -20.27
CA TRP A 541 9.98 43.51 -20.60
C TRP A 541 8.58 43.81 -21.13
N TRP A 542 8.00 42.91 -21.93
CA TRP A 542 6.60 43.06 -22.34
C TRP A 542 5.64 42.97 -21.14
N ASN A 543 5.90 42.08 -20.19
CA ASN A 543 5.13 42.02 -18.95
C ASN A 543 5.23 43.33 -18.16
N TYR A 544 6.43 43.90 -18.05
CA TYR A 544 6.63 45.21 -17.40
C TYR A 544 5.84 46.32 -18.12
N LEU A 545 5.90 46.39 -19.45
CA LEU A 545 5.20 47.41 -20.24
C LEU A 545 3.68 47.28 -20.14
N TYR A 546 3.12 46.07 -20.29
CA TYR A 546 1.69 45.85 -20.15
C TYR A 546 1.18 46.01 -18.71
N ARG A 547 1.98 45.66 -17.70
CA ARG A 547 1.67 45.95 -16.29
C ARG A 547 1.61 47.45 -16.05
N THR A 548 2.60 48.19 -16.55
CA THR A 548 2.66 49.66 -16.45
C THR A 548 1.44 50.29 -17.13
N TRP A 549 1.09 49.82 -18.33
CA TRP A 549 -0.09 50.27 -19.06
C TRP A 549 -1.39 50.01 -18.28
N SER A 550 -1.63 48.76 -17.88
CA SER A 550 -2.83 48.37 -17.14
C SER A 550 -2.96 49.13 -15.81
N TRP A 551 -1.89 49.21 -15.02
CA TRP A 551 -1.90 49.91 -13.73
C TRP A 551 -2.10 51.41 -13.90
N MET A 552 -1.48 52.02 -14.91
CA MET A 552 -1.65 53.45 -15.20
C MET A 552 -3.10 53.78 -15.53
N TRP A 553 -3.70 53.08 -16.49
CA TRP A 553 -5.09 53.33 -16.91
C TRP A 553 -6.10 52.98 -15.81
N ASN A 554 -5.88 51.93 -15.04
CA ASN A 554 -6.74 51.56 -13.92
C ASN A 554 -6.61 52.54 -12.76
N ALA A 555 -5.40 53.00 -12.42
CA ALA A 555 -5.19 54.01 -11.39
C ALA A 555 -5.77 55.36 -11.80
N MET A 556 -5.57 55.79 -13.05
CA MET A 556 -6.22 56.98 -13.61
C MET A 556 -7.75 56.88 -13.55
N PHE A 557 -8.34 55.71 -13.79
CA PHE A 557 -9.77 55.51 -13.65
C PHE A 557 -10.23 55.63 -12.18
N VAL A 558 -9.53 54.99 -11.25
CA VAL A 558 -9.88 55.06 -9.82
C VAL A 558 -9.75 56.48 -9.28
N PHE A 559 -8.62 57.13 -9.53
CA PHE A 559 -8.33 58.47 -9.01
C PHE A 559 -9.02 59.60 -9.78
N GLY A 560 -9.26 59.42 -11.08
CA GLY A 560 -9.89 60.43 -11.93
C GLY A 560 -11.41 60.31 -12.00
N VAL A 561 -11.95 59.09 -11.95
CA VAL A 561 -13.39 58.81 -12.14
C VAL A 561 -14.06 58.34 -10.86
N VAL A 562 -13.56 57.27 -10.23
CA VAL A 562 -14.27 56.63 -9.11
C VAL A 562 -14.31 57.51 -7.87
N ILE A 563 -13.17 58.02 -7.41
CA ILE A 563 -13.10 58.81 -6.18
C ILE A 563 -13.77 60.18 -6.35
N PRO A 564 -13.51 60.97 -7.41
CA PRO A 564 -14.08 62.32 -7.52
C PRO A 564 -15.57 62.35 -7.90
N TRP A 565 -16.12 61.27 -8.46
CA TRP A 565 -17.49 61.27 -9.02
C TRP A 565 -18.40 60.14 -8.54
N CYS A 566 -17.87 58.97 -8.16
CA CYS A 566 -18.67 57.82 -7.77
C CYS A 566 -18.67 57.54 -6.25
N SER A 567 -17.70 58.09 -5.52
CA SER A 567 -17.52 57.89 -4.07
C SER A 567 -18.58 58.64 -3.23
N PRO A 568 -18.88 58.18 -1.99
CA PRO A 568 -19.67 58.94 -1.02
C PRO A 568 -19.04 60.27 -0.56
N LEU A 569 -17.72 60.47 -0.75
CA LEU A 569 -16.98 61.71 -0.49
C LEU A 569 -16.53 62.38 -1.80
N SER A 570 -17.42 62.43 -2.79
CA SER A 570 -17.15 62.96 -4.13
C SER A 570 -17.70 64.37 -4.33
N LEU A 571 -17.22 65.06 -5.36
CA LEU A 571 -17.82 66.33 -5.82
C LEU A 571 -19.28 66.12 -6.26
N ARG A 572 -19.59 64.96 -6.87
CA ARG A 572 -20.96 64.60 -7.22
C ARG A 572 -21.84 64.45 -5.98
N ALA A 573 -21.37 63.81 -4.92
CA ALA A 573 -22.12 63.68 -3.67
C ALA A 573 -22.35 65.04 -2.98
N LEU A 574 -21.49 66.03 -3.21
CA LEU A 574 -21.65 67.38 -2.69
C LEU A 574 -22.75 68.17 -3.44
N PHE A 575 -22.70 68.20 -4.76
CA PHE A 575 -23.55 69.09 -5.58
C PHE A 575 -24.86 68.46 -6.06
N TYR A 576 -24.95 67.13 -6.12
CA TYR A 576 -26.13 66.46 -6.66
C TYR A 576 -27.26 66.42 -5.61
N LEU A 577 -28.51 66.68 -6.03
CA LEU A 577 -29.63 66.83 -5.10
C LEU A 577 -30.15 65.49 -4.58
N ASP A 578 -30.17 64.48 -5.43
CA ASP A 578 -30.76 63.16 -5.15
C ASP A 578 -29.68 62.08 -5.02
N PRO A 579 -29.90 60.99 -4.26
CA PRO A 579 -28.95 59.88 -4.22
C PRO A 579 -28.73 59.32 -5.63
N PHE A 580 -27.51 58.87 -5.93
CA PHE A 580 -27.17 58.31 -7.24
C PHE A 580 -26.63 56.88 -7.12
N VAL A 581 -26.67 56.16 -8.23
CA VAL A 581 -26.26 54.76 -8.32
C VAL A 581 -25.12 54.67 -9.36
N PRO A 582 -23.85 54.53 -8.93
CA PRO A 582 -22.70 54.59 -9.82
C PRO A 582 -22.44 53.29 -10.58
N ASP A 583 -22.84 52.12 -10.08
CA ASP A 583 -22.61 50.84 -10.74
C ASP A 583 -23.82 50.33 -11.53
N LEU A 584 -23.53 49.49 -12.53
CA LEU A 584 -24.51 48.89 -13.44
C LEU A 584 -24.40 47.35 -13.41
N LYS A 585 -25.56 46.69 -13.36
CA LYS A 585 -25.74 45.23 -13.42
C LYS A 585 -26.47 44.84 -14.71
N ILE A 586 -26.06 43.73 -15.32
CA ILE A 586 -26.78 43.17 -16.48
C ILE A 586 -27.98 42.36 -16.03
N SER A 587 -29.11 42.57 -16.71
CA SER A 587 -30.29 41.72 -16.57
C SER A 587 -30.19 40.52 -17.50
N GLN A 588 -30.45 39.33 -16.96
CA GLN A 588 -30.44 38.07 -17.73
C GLN A 588 -31.73 37.87 -18.54
N GLU A 589 -32.73 38.74 -18.41
CA GLU A 589 -34.01 38.60 -19.13
C GLU A 589 -34.00 39.30 -20.50
N ASP A 590 -33.32 40.43 -20.60
CA ASP A 590 -33.33 41.33 -21.76
C ASP A 590 -31.91 41.74 -22.23
N GLY A 591 -30.86 41.40 -21.47
CA GLY A 591 -29.46 41.75 -21.80
C GLY A 591 -29.12 43.23 -21.60
N VAL A 592 -30.00 44.01 -20.98
CA VAL A 592 -29.84 45.45 -20.76
C VAL A 592 -29.13 45.71 -19.42
N LEU A 593 -28.34 46.80 -19.36
CA LEU A 593 -27.65 47.23 -18.14
C LEU A 593 -28.53 48.16 -17.29
N TYR A 594 -28.87 47.71 -16.09
CA TYR A 594 -29.66 48.45 -15.10
C TYR A 594 -28.80 49.01 -13.97
N PRO A 595 -29.19 50.14 -13.35
CA PRO A 595 -28.56 50.64 -12.13
C PRO A 595 -28.57 49.60 -11.01
N ASP A 596 -27.42 49.39 -10.38
CA ASP A 596 -27.29 48.47 -9.27
C ASP A 596 -27.64 49.16 -7.94
N GLU A 597 -28.86 48.99 -7.46
CA GLU A 597 -29.34 49.56 -6.20
C GLU A 597 -28.41 49.29 -4.99
N SER A 598 -27.60 48.24 -5.02
CA SER A 598 -26.62 47.97 -3.94
C SER A 598 -25.47 48.98 -3.88
N SER A 599 -25.21 49.72 -4.96
CA SER A 599 -24.16 50.75 -5.05
C SER A 599 -24.64 52.16 -4.68
N ARG A 600 -25.89 52.31 -4.23
CA ARG A 600 -26.53 53.61 -3.97
C ARG A 600 -25.74 54.49 -2.99
N THR A 601 -25.37 55.70 -3.44
CA THR A 601 -24.63 56.67 -2.64
C THR A 601 -25.49 57.88 -2.26
N HIS A 602 -25.34 58.33 -1.01
CA HIS A 602 -26.08 59.47 -0.47
C HIS A 602 -25.32 60.80 -0.67
N THR A 603 -26.01 61.79 -1.24
CA THR A 603 -25.58 63.18 -1.40
C THR A 603 -25.76 64.01 -0.11
N LEU A 604 -25.15 65.19 -0.03
CA LEU A 604 -25.30 66.12 1.11
C LEU A 604 -26.78 66.38 1.43
N LEU A 605 -27.58 66.75 0.43
CA LEU A 605 -29.01 67.00 0.65
C LEU A 605 -29.76 65.74 1.06
N SER A 606 -29.47 64.59 0.45
CA SER A 606 -30.12 63.34 0.85
C SER A 606 -29.73 62.91 2.28
N ARG A 607 -28.49 63.18 2.71
CA ARG A 607 -28.01 62.94 4.08
C ARG A 607 -28.69 63.87 5.07
N LEU A 608 -28.87 65.15 4.72
CA LEU A 608 -29.63 66.11 5.52
C LEU A 608 -31.10 65.70 5.64
N ARG A 609 -31.75 65.32 4.53
CA ARG A 609 -33.12 64.81 4.54
C ARG A 609 -33.23 63.53 5.38
N ALA A 610 -32.28 62.61 5.28
CA ALA A 610 -32.24 61.38 6.07
C ALA A 610 -32.01 61.68 7.56
N LEU A 611 -31.13 62.63 7.89
CA LEU A 611 -30.89 63.07 9.27
C LEU A 611 -32.16 63.66 9.88
N TRP A 612 -32.87 64.52 9.16
CA TRP A 612 -34.14 65.08 9.61
C TRP A 612 -35.24 64.03 9.69
N SER A 613 -35.34 63.11 8.73
CA SER A 613 -36.24 61.96 8.79
C SER A 613 -35.99 61.08 10.02
N ASN A 614 -34.72 60.85 10.36
CA ASN A 614 -34.34 60.13 11.58
C ASN A 614 -34.70 60.90 12.85
N VAL A 615 -34.53 62.24 12.86
CA VAL A 615 -34.95 63.11 13.97
C VAL A 615 -36.47 63.05 14.16
N PHE A 616 -37.25 63.12 13.09
CA PHE A 616 -38.71 62.98 13.13
C PHE A 616 -39.14 61.58 13.58
N SER A 617 -38.50 60.54 13.05
CA SER A 617 -38.80 59.14 13.39
C SER A 617 -38.43 58.80 14.83
N ALA A 618 -37.28 59.27 15.32
CA ALA A 618 -36.86 59.10 16.71
C ALA A 618 -37.80 59.82 17.69
N ARG A 619 -38.33 60.98 17.29
CA ARG A 619 -39.36 61.68 18.07
C ARG A 619 -40.68 60.93 18.06
N LYS A 620 -41.15 60.50 16.88
CA LYS A 620 -42.39 59.72 16.75
C LYS A 620 -42.32 58.47 17.62
N LYS A 621 -41.20 57.75 17.56
CA LYS A 621 -40.92 56.57 18.40
C LYS A 621 -40.93 56.90 19.91
N PHE A 622 -40.39 58.05 20.32
CA PHE A 622 -40.42 58.48 21.73
C PHE A 622 -41.83 58.84 22.21
N GLU A 623 -42.66 59.47 21.37
CA GLU A 623 -44.06 59.78 21.74
C GLU A 623 -44.93 58.50 21.74
N GLU A 624 -44.63 57.52 20.89
CA GLU A 624 -45.30 56.21 20.83
C GLU A 624 -44.93 55.27 22.00
N THR A 625 -43.74 55.42 22.60
CA THR A 625 -43.34 54.59 23.75
C THR A 625 -44.10 54.94 25.04
N ALA A 626 -44.58 53.93 25.78
CA ALA A 626 -45.25 54.10 27.07
C ALA A 626 -44.31 54.71 28.14
N ASP A 627 -44.86 55.49 29.07
CA ASP A 627 -44.10 56.17 30.14
C ASP A 627 -43.58 55.19 31.20
N THR A 628 -42.30 54.85 31.14
CA THR A 628 -41.63 53.96 32.12
C THR A 628 -40.42 54.61 32.81
N GLY A 629 -40.18 55.91 32.57
CA GLY A 629 -39.00 56.63 33.06
C GLY A 629 -39.18 57.30 34.43
N PHE A 630 -38.10 57.32 35.22
CA PHE A 630 -38.01 57.95 36.55
C PHE A 630 -38.35 59.45 36.57
N LEU A 631 -38.18 60.15 35.45
CA LEU A 631 -38.67 61.51 35.20
C LEU A 631 -39.84 61.41 34.21
N GLY A 632 -41.06 61.78 34.62
CA GLY A 632 -42.25 61.70 33.77
C GLY A 632 -42.11 62.46 32.44
N LYS A 633 -42.91 62.08 31.44
CA LYS A 633 -42.83 62.58 30.04
C LYS A 633 -42.80 64.09 29.89
N SER A 634 -43.30 64.87 30.85
CA SER A 634 -43.29 66.34 30.79
C SER A 634 -41.86 66.91 30.71
N CYS A 635 -40.95 66.53 31.62
CA CYS A 635 -39.55 67.01 31.61
C CYS A 635 -38.71 66.33 30.53
N THR A 636 -38.87 65.02 30.33
CA THR A 636 -38.09 64.27 29.33
C THR A 636 -38.46 64.65 27.90
N ARG A 637 -39.69 65.13 27.62
CA ARG A 637 -40.08 65.70 26.32
C ARG A 637 -39.28 66.95 25.96
N HIS A 638 -39.00 67.82 26.92
CA HIS A 638 -38.13 68.99 26.69
C HIS A 638 -36.69 68.57 26.40
N PHE A 639 -36.13 67.62 27.17
CA PHE A 639 -34.79 67.10 26.92
C PHE A 639 -34.69 66.38 25.57
N ASN A 640 -35.67 65.54 25.22
CA ASN A 640 -35.71 64.85 23.94
C ASN A 640 -35.90 65.81 22.74
N ARG A 641 -36.63 66.93 22.94
CA ARG A 641 -36.74 68.00 21.94
C ARG A 641 -35.39 68.70 21.74
N VAL A 642 -34.69 69.04 22.82
CA VAL A 642 -33.35 69.64 22.73
C VAL A 642 -32.36 68.66 22.09
N TRP A 643 -32.34 67.40 22.53
CA TRP A 643 -31.45 66.36 22.00
C TRP A 643 -31.67 66.09 20.51
N ASN A 644 -32.92 65.90 20.07
CA ASN A 644 -33.19 65.56 18.67
C ASN A 644 -33.18 66.78 17.72
N TYR A 645 -33.74 67.92 18.10
CA TYR A 645 -33.75 69.10 17.21
C TYR A 645 -32.47 69.93 17.28
N VAL A 646 -31.87 70.11 18.47
CA VAL A 646 -30.70 70.96 18.64
C VAL A 646 -29.42 70.15 18.45
N LEU A 647 -29.22 69.07 19.23
CA LEU A 647 -27.97 68.31 19.20
C LEU A 647 -27.84 67.37 17.99
N LYS A 648 -28.90 66.63 17.61
CA LYS A 648 -28.86 65.79 16.41
C LYS A 648 -29.21 66.55 15.14
N GLY A 649 -30.29 67.32 15.16
CA GLY A 649 -30.82 68.07 14.03
C GLY A 649 -29.92 69.24 13.64
N ALA A 650 -29.88 70.29 14.45
CA ALA A 650 -29.18 71.53 14.15
C ALA A 650 -27.66 71.35 14.12
N LEU A 651 -27.04 70.82 15.19
CA LEU A 651 -25.59 70.60 15.24
C LEU A 651 -25.13 69.56 14.19
N GLY A 652 -25.89 68.48 13.98
CA GLY A 652 -25.60 67.51 12.92
C GLY A 652 -25.73 68.10 11.51
N SER A 653 -26.71 68.97 11.27
CA SER A 653 -26.84 69.71 10.01
C SER A 653 -25.68 70.69 9.82
N VAL A 654 -25.26 71.40 10.87
CA VAL A 654 -24.10 72.32 10.84
C VAL A 654 -22.82 71.55 10.54
N LEU A 655 -22.59 70.41 11.18
CA LEU A 655 -21.43 69.55 10.93
C LEU A 655 -21.43 69.01 9.50
N LEU A 656 -22.58 68.53 9.00
CA LEU A 656 -22.72 68.05 7.63
C LEU A 656 -22.50 69.17 6.61
N VAL A 657 -23.00 70.39 6.83
CA VAL A 657 -22.85 71.50 5.88
C VAL A 657 -21.44 72.11 5.94
N THR A 658 -20.72 72.02 7.05
CA THR A 658 -19.37 72.61 7.17
C THR A 658 -18.25 71.60 6.86
N VAL A 659 -18.30 70.39 7.40
CA VAL A 659 -17.21 69.41 7.27
C VAL A 659 -17.29 68.62 5.97
N PHE A 660 -18.49 68.18 5.57
CA PHE A 660 -18.65 67.33 4.38
C PHE A 660 -18.16 68.00 3.08
N PRO A 661 -18.47 69.28 2.79
CA PRO A 661 -17.95 69.92 1.58
C PRO A 661 -16.42 70.03 1.56
N VAL A 662 -15.81 70.34 2.71
CA VAL A 662 -14.34 70.41 2.84
C VAL A 662 -13.75 69.04 2.54
N LEU A 663 -14.29 67.97 3.11
CA LEU A 663 -13.84 66.60 2.82
C LEU A 663 -14.02 66.24 1.34
N CYS A 664 -15.18 66.50 0.74
CA CYS A 664 -15.41 66.19 -0.67
C CYS A 664 -14.43 66.92 -1.61
N VAL A 665 -14.18 68.22 -1.38
CA VAL A 665 -13.26 69.02 -2.20
C VAL A 665 -11.81 68.58 -2.01
N THR A 666 -11.38 68.37 -0.77
CA THR A 666 -10.00 67.94 -0.46
C THR A 666 -9.70 66.55 -1.00
N PHE A 667 -10.54 65.55 -0.73
CA PHE A 667 -10.35 64.19 -1.22
C PHE A 667 -10.42 64.11 -2.75
N SER A 668 -11.39 64.79 -3.37
CA SER A 668 -11.49 64.82 -4.83
C SER A 668 -10.31 65.58 -5.47
N GLY A 669 -9.85 66.67 -4.85
CA GLY A 669 -8.69 67.44 -5.31
C GLY A 669 -7.38 66.66 -5.25
N ILE A 670 -7.10 66.01 -4.11
CA ILE A 670 -5.93 65.11 -3.96
C ILE A 670 -6.00 63.97 -4.97
N SER A 671 -7.19 63.39 -5.15
CA SER A 671 -7.40 62.30 -6.09
C SER A 671 -7.17 62.72 -7.54
N LEU A 672 -7.68 63.88 -7.97
CA LEU A 672 -7.45 64.39 -9.32
C LEU A 672 -5.97 64.72 -9.56
N ALA A 673 -5.28 65.30 -8.57
CA ALA A 673 -3.84 65.53 -8.63
C ALA A 673 -3.06 64.20 -8.76
N ALA A 674 -3.45 63.17 -8.00
CA ALA A 674 -2.89 61.83 -8.13
C ALA A 674 -3.15 61.23 -9.53
N ALA A 675 -4.35 61.43 -10.08
CA ALA A 675 -4.72 60.96 -11.43
C ALA A 675 -3.84 61.59 -12.52
N ILE A 676 -3.63 62.91 -12.50
CA ILE A 676 -2.81 63.64 -13.49
C ILE A 676 -1.34 63.22 -13.40
N THR A 677 -0.84 62.97 -12.19
CA THR A 677 0.55 62.58 -11.96
C THR A 677 0.82 61.08 -12.22
N THR A 678 -0.23 60.26 -12.40
CA THR A 678 -0.14 58.81 -12.65
C THR A 678 0.90 58.40 -13.70
N PRO A 679 0.97 59.04 -14.89
CA PRO A 679 1.94 58.67 -15.93
C PRO A 679 3.41 58.86 -15.50
N VAL A 680 3.68 59.64 -14.46
CA VAL A 680 5.04 59.89 -13.96
C VAL A 680 5.45 58.86 -12.92
N TRP A 681 4.60 58.61 -11.92
CA TRP A 681 4.99 57.76 -10.78
C TRP A 681 4.68 56.27 -11.00
N ILE A 682 3.66 55.89 -11.78
CA ILE A 682 3.35 54.46 -12.02
C ILE A 682 4.51 53.72 -12.70
N PRO A 683 5.14 54.23 -13.78
CA PRO A 683 6.28 53.57 -14.39
C PRO A 683 7.45 53.37 -13.42
N LEU A 684 7.70 54.32 -12.51
CA LEU A 684 8.74 54.20 -11.49
C LEU A 684 8.40 53.12 -10.47
N VAL A 685 7.14 53.06 -10.02
CA VAL A 685 6.66 52.05 -9.08
C VAL A 685 6.70 50.65 -9.70
N THR A 686 6.24 50.48 -10.95
CA THR A 686 6.26 49.18 -11.63
C THR A 686 7.67 48.73 -11.99
N LEU A 687 8.58 49.67 -12.31
CA LEU A 687 10.00 49.38 -12.52
C LEU A 687 10.66 48.94 -11.21
N GLY A 688 10.39 49.65 -10.11
CA GLY A 688 10.84 49.26 -8.78
C GLY A 688 10.36 47.85 -8.40
N ALA A 689 9.07 47.55 -8.64
CA ALA A 689 8.51 46.23 -8.42
C ALA A 689 9.17 45.15 -9.31
N HIS A 690 9.48 45.48 -10.57
CA HIS A 690 10.18 44.58 -11.49
C HIS A 690 11.62 44.26 -11.03
N LEU A 691 12.37 45.28 -10.58
CA LEU A 691 13.72 45.10 -10.04
C LEU A 691 13.72 44.33 -8.71
N ILE A 692 12.77 44.62 -7.82
CA ILE A 692 12.57 43.89 -6.56
C ILE A 692 12.26 42.41 -6.85
N ALA A 693 11.50 42.11 -7.89
CA ALA A 693 11.17 40.74 -8.25
C ALA A 693 12.42 39.89 -8.58
N PHE A 694 13.47 40.49 -9.15
CA PHE A 694 14.72 39.79 -9.44
C PHE A 694 15.56 39.48 -8.20
N VAL A 695 15.51 40.37 -7.19
CA VAL A 695 16.34 40.31 -5.99
C VAL A 695 15.67 39.52 -4.87
N ILE A 696 14.35 39.63 -4.72
CA ILE A 696 13.61 39.06 -3.59
C ILE A 696 12.76 37.87 -4.05
N TYR A 697 11.76 38.09 -4.90
CA TYR A 697 10.80 37.06 -5.29
C TYR A 697 10.23 37.27 -6.70
N ASP A 698 10.41 36.30 -7.59
CA ASP A 698 9.96 36.39 -8.98
C ASP A 698 8.50 35.97 -9.15
N PHE A 699 7.61 36.97 -9.20
CA PHE A 699 6.18 36.79 -9.49
C PHE A 699 5.93 36.27 -10.92
N ASP A 700 6.84 36.55 -11.84
CA ASP A 700 6.73 36.22 -13.25
C ASP A 700 7.47 34.91 -13.60
N CYS A 701 7.83 34.11 -12.59
CA CYS A 701 8.49 32.83 -12.77
C CYS A 701 7.66 31.89 -13.69
N PRO A 702 8.25 31.32 -14.77
CA PRO A 702 7.56 30.48 -15.73
C PRO A 702 7.39 29.02 -15.27
N ASP A 703 8.27 28.52 -14.40
CA ASP A 703 8.30 27.12 -13.95
C ASP A 703 8.05 26.99 -12.44
N ASP A 704 7.05 26.19 -12.05
CA ASP A 704 6.71 26.02 -10.63
C ASP A 704 7.75 25.26 -9.80
N ASN A 705 8.55 24.40 -10.44
CA ASN A 705 9.63 23.66 -9.79
C ASN A 705 10.91 24.48 -9.61
N SER A 706 11.00 25.65 -10.22
CA SER A 706 12.20 26.47 -10.17
C SER A 706 12.20 27.36 -8.91
N ASN A 707 13.39 27.75 -8.47
CA ASN A 707 13.53 28.63 -7.32
C ASN A 707 12.97 30.03 -7.64
N LYS A 708 11.97 30.46 -6.86
CA LYS A 708 11.30 31.76 -7.00
C LYS A 708 11.98 32.86 -6.17
N VAL A 709 12.84 32.50 -5.20
CA VAL A 709 13.45 33.42 -4.24
C VAL A 709 14.86 33.79 -4.69
N GLY A 710 15.16 35.09 -4.75
CA GLY A 710 16.52 35.60 -4.97
C GLY A 710 17.23 35.04 -6.21
N ILE A 711 16.59 35.12 -7.38
CA ILE A 711 17.10 34.49 -8.61
C ILE A 711 18.47 35.06 -9.02
N LEU A 712 18.67 36.37 -8.86
CA LEU A 712 19.95 37.01 -9.14
C LEU A 712 21.08 36.48 -8.25
N PHE A 713 20.79 36.30 -6.95
CA PHE A 713 21.75 35.75 -5.99
C PHE A 713 22.08 34.28 -6.31
N GLU A 714 21.08 33.48 -6.66
CA GLU A 714 21.31 32.10 -7.09
C GLU A 714 22.21 32.03 -8.34
N ALA A 715 21.98 32.89 -9.33
CA ALA A 715 22.77 32.89 -10.56
C ALA A 715 24.21 33.35 -10.31
N LEU A 716 24.42 34.50 -9.65
CA LEU A 716 25.75 35.10 -9.46
C LEU A 716 26.57 34.39 -8.38
N VAL A 717 26.00 34.21 -7.19
CA VAL A 717 26.76 33.71 -6.04
C VAL A 717 26.81 32.19 -6.04
N TRP A 718 25.66 31.52 -6.16
CA TRP A 718 25.63 30.06 -6.06
C TRP A 718 26.17 29.37 -7.32
N ARG A 719 25.65 29.73 -8.51
CA ARG A 719 26.01 29.02 -9.76
C ARG A 719 27.34 29.48 -10.35
N LEU A 720 27.58 30.79 -10.49
CA LEU A 720 28.82 31.29 -11.08
C LEU A 720 29.99 31.28 -10.09
N LEU A 721 29.87 31.95 -8.94
CA LEU A 721 31.00 32.08 -8.01
C LEU A 721 31.33 30.75 -7.31
N ILE A 722 30.35 30.14 -6.62
CA ILE A 722 30.59 28.93 -5.82
C ILE A 722 30.78 27.71 -6.73
N GLN A 723 29.80 27.40 -7.59
CA GLN A 723 29.87 26.20 -8.45
C GLN A 723 30.74 26.40 -9.70
N GLY A 724 30.83 27.61 -10.25
CA GLY A 724 31.58 27.89 -11.48
C GLY A 724 33.06 28.21 -11.25
N CYS A 725 33.43 28.92 -10.17
CA CYS A 725 34.82 29.32 -9.91
C CYS A 725 35.48 28.54 -8.77
N MET A 726 34.83 28.45 -7.61
CA MET A 726 35.42 27.80 -6.42
C MET A 726 35.44 26.28 -6.51
N GLN A 727 34.33 25.67 -6.94
CA GLN A 727 34.21 24.22 -7.07
C GLN A 727 35.23 23.56 -8.02
N PRO A 728 35.51 24.05 -9.25
CA PRO A 728 36.46 23.37 -10.13
C PRO A 728 37.89 23.43 -9.60
N LEU A 729 38.29 24.54 -8.96
CA LEU A 729 39.57 24.66 -8.27
C LEU A 729 39.66 23.63 -7.14
N ALA A 730 38.64 23.57 -6.28
CA ALA A 730 38.60 22.62 -5.17
C ALA A 730 38.55 21.15 -5.66
N ALA A 731 37.78 20.86 -6.71
CA ALA A 731 37.67 19.53 -7.31
C ALA A 731 38.98 19.08 -7.95
N LEU A 732 39.68 19.98 -8.66
CA LEU A 732 40.99 19.70 -9.25
C LEU A 732 42.05 19.47 -8.18
N MET A 733 42.10 20.31 -7.14
CA MET A 733 43.02 20.11 -6.00
C MET A 733 42.76 18.77 -5.29
N VAL A 734 41.50 18.45 -4.98
CA VAL A 734 41.14 17.20 -4.31
C VAL A 734 41.38 15.99 -5.22
N GLY A 735 41.06 16.09 -6.52
CA GLY A 735 41.20 14.99 -7.49
C GLY A 735 42.64 14.69 -7.87
N CYS A 736 43.44 15.72 -8.18
CA CYS A 736 44.82 15.59 -8.64
C CYS A 736 45.85 15.44 -7.51
N ILE A 737 45.61 16.05 -6.34
CA ILE A 737 46.59 16.08 -5.25
C ILE A 737 46.08 15.34 -4.03
N GLY A 738 44.90 15.70 -3.53
CA GLY A 738 44.36 15.12 -2.29
C GLY A 738 44.14 13.60 -2.37
N CYS A 739 43.51 13.12 -3.44
CA CYS A 739 43.22 11.70 -3.62
C CYS A 739 44.49 10.85 -3.83
N PRO A 740 45.47 11.23 -4.67
CA PRO A 740 46.73 10.49 -4.79
C PRO A 740 47.55 10.45 -3.50
N LEU A 741 47.65 11.57 -2.77
CA LEU A 741 48.35 11.60 -1.49
C LEU A 741 47.66 10.70 -0.44
N ALA A 742 46.33 10.74 -0.36
CA ALA A 742 45.57 9.87 0.53
C ALA A 742 45.74 8.38 0.16
N ALA A 743 45.67 8.04 -1.13
CA ALA A 743 45.87 6.68 -1.60
C ALA A 743 47.29 6.16 -1.33
N LEU A 744 48.30 7.01 -1.51
CA LEU A 744 49.70 6.72 -1.17
C LEU A 744 49.85 6.50 0.34
N GLY A 745 49.25 7.36 1.17
CA GLY A 745 49.23 7.18 2.62
C GLY A 745 48.60 5.86 3.07
N VAL A 746 47.45 5.50 2.51
CA VAL A 746 46.78 4.21 2.79
C VAL A 746 47.64 3.03 2.32
N SER A 747 48.28 3.13 1.16
CA SER A 747 49.14 2.06 0.62
C SER A 747 50.39 1.84 1.48
N ILE A 748 51.05 2.93 1.90
CA ILE A 748 52.21 2.87 2.81
C ILE A 748 51.78 2.30 4.16
N PHE A 749 50.64 2.75 4.70
CA PHE A 749 50.12 2.22 5.96
C PHE A 749 49.81 0.72 5.86
N GLY A 750 49.15 0.27 4.78
CA GLY A 750 48.85 -1.14 4.55
C GLY A 750 50.10 -2.00 4.42
N ALA A 751 51.11 -1.53 3.68
CA ALA A 751 52.40 -2.20 3.54
C ALA A 751 53.15 -2.27 4.87
N LEU A 752 53.25 -1.15 5.60
CA LEU A 752 53.87 -1.09 6.92
C LEU A 752 53.17 -2.03 7.91
N ARG A 753 51.82 -2.00 7.92
CA ARG A 753 51.01 -2.89 8.74
C ARG A 753 51.26 -4.35 8.41
N ARG A 754 51.37 -4.73 7.13
CA ARG A 754 51.67 -6.10 6.71
C ARG A 754 53.08 -6.54 7.10
N SER A 755 54.06 -5.64 6.98
CA SER A 755 55.47 -5.90 7.32
C SER A 755 55.65 -6.04 8.83
N VAL A 756 55.17 -5.07 9.61
CA VAL A 756 55.19 -5.14 11.08
C VAL A 756 54.44 -6.37 11.57
N ARG A 757 53.27 -6.67 10.98
CA ARG A 757 52.53 -7.88 11.32
C ARG A 757 53.29 -9.17 10.97
N GLY A 758 53.95 -9.21 9.83
CA GLY A 758 54.77 -10.36 9.43
C GLY A 758 55.93 -10.60 10.38
N LEU A 759 56.64 -9.54 10.77
CA LEU A 759 57.72 -9.60 11.77
C LEU A 759 57.19 -10.07 13.12
N TRP A 760 56.06 -9.51 13.56
CA TRP A 760 55.43 -9.87 14.82
C TRP A 760 54.93 -11.32 14.84
N ASP A 761 54.24 -11.77 13.79
CA ASP A 761 53.77 -13.16 13.66
C ASP A 761 54.96 -14.14 13.62
N THR A 762 56.05 -13.77 12.94
CA THR A 762 57.28 -14.59 12.90
C THR A 762 57.92 -14.68 14.29
N PHE A 763 58.04 -13.54 14.97
CA PHE A 763 58.60 -13.48 16.32
C PHE A 763 57.74 -14.26 17.33
N MET A 764 56.43 -14.01 17.39
CA MET A 764 55.51 -14.73 18.28
C MET A 764 55.49 -16.23 17.99
N PHE A 765 55.52 -16.63 16.71
CA PHE A 765 55.53 -18.04 16.33
C PHE A 765 56.78 -18.76 16.82
N TYR A 766 57.98 -18.23 16.54
CA TYR A 766 59.22 -18.91 16.90
C TYR A 766 59.63 -18.72 18.38
N ALA A 767 59.35 -17.57 18.99
CA ALA A 767 59.76 -17.27 20.36
C ALA A 767 58.76 -17.75 21.43
N VAL A 768 57.46 -17.78 21.12
CA VAL A 768 56.41 -18.08 22.09
C VAL A 768 55.65 -19.36 21.73
N ILE A 769 55.06 -19.44 20.54
CA ILE A 769 54.09 -20.49 20.20
C ILE A 769 54.78 -21.84 19.94
N LYS A 770 55.86 -21.87 19.16
CA LYS A 770 56.61 -23.11 18.87
C LYS A 770 57.23 -23.75 20.12
N PRO A 771 57.88 -23.02 21.06
CA PRO A 771 58.46 -23.64 22.25
C PRO A 771 57.48 -23.80 23.43
N ARG A 772 56.42 -23.00 23.54
CA ARG A 772 55.51 -22.98 24.72
C ARG A 772 54.04 -23.23 24.40
N GLY A 773 53.68 -23.46 23.14
CA GLY A 773 52.29 -23.71 22.73
C GLY A 773 51.75 -25.01 23.31
N ARG A 774 50.63 -24.91 24.03
CA ARG A 774 49.89 -26.04 24.62
C ARG A 774 48.40 -25.91 24.32
N VAL A 775 47.68 -27.02 24.43
CA VAL A 775 46.22 -27.04 24.28
C VAL A 775 45.58 -26.32 25.49
N PRO A 776 44.72 -25.31 25.27
CA PRO A 776 44.04 -24.58 26.35
C PRO A 776 42.94 -25.42 27.02
N MET A 777 42.70 -25.18 28.31
CA MET A 777 41.65 -25.88 29.11
C MET A 777 40.29 -25.19 29.07
N SER A 778 40.22 -23.92 28.66
CA SER A 778 38.99 -23.14 28.58
C SER A 778 39.15 -21.99 27.60
N ASP A 779 38.05 -21.36 27.21
CA ASP A 779 38.10 -20.10 26.45
C ASP A 779 38.79 -19.02 27.28
N GLY A 780 39.71 -18.29 26.65
CA GLY A 780 40.45 -17.24 27.32
C GLY A 780 40.90 -16.14 26.36
N PHE A 781 41.63 -15.17 26.90
CA PHE A 781 42.13 -14.06 26.09
C PHE A 781 43.21 -14.48 25.07
N VAL A 782 43.88 -15.61 25.24
CA VAL A 782 44.97 -16.04 24.33
C VAL A 782 44.41 -16.85 23.15
N ALA A 783 43.48 -17.77 23.43
CA ALA A 783 42.86 -18.63 22.45
C ALA A 783 41.37 -18.76 22.79
N ARG A 784 40.53 -18.64 21.76
CA ARG A 784 39.08 -18.78 21.88
C ARG A 784 38.59 -19.81 20.86
N ARG A 785 37.66 -20.67 21.25
CA ARG A 785 37.02 -21.60 20.33
C ARG A 785 36.16 -20.84 19.31
N VAL A 786 36.23 -21.29 18.07
CA VAL A 786 35.42 -20.78 16.95
C VAL A 786 34.51 -21.88 16.41
N ALA A 787 34.87 -23.14 16.62
CA ALA A 787 34.01 -24.30 16.39
C ALA A 787 34.39 -25.44 17.35
N GLY A 788 33.48 -26.38 17.60
CA GLY A 788 33.69 -27.54 18.47
C GLY A 788 32.40 -27.97 19.18
N PRO A 789 32.35 -29.20 19.74
CA PRO A 789 31.20 -29.69 20.48
C PRO A 789 30.89 -28.78 21.69
N GLY A 790 29.61 -28.45 21.87
CA GLY A 790 29.14 -27.48 22.86
C GLY A 790 29.24 -26.00 22.43
N LEU A 791 29.92 -25.68 21.31
CA LEU A 791 30.01 -24.33 20.75
C LEU A 791 29.11 -24.14 19.51
N ALA A 792 28.92 -25.21 18.74
CA ALA A 792 27.97 -25.25 17.63
C ALA A 792 26.54 -25.41 18.16
N SER A 793 25.59 -24.68 17.57
CA SER A 793 24.17 -24.81 17.89
C SER A 793 23.57 -26.16 17.48
N ASN A 794 24.25 -26.92 16.62
CA ASN A 794 23.70 -28.08 15.91
C ASN A 794 24.28 -29.38 16.46
N TYR A 795 23.64 -29.92 17.49
CA TYR A 795 23.85 -31.26 18.00
C TYR A 795 22.49 -31.87 18.31
N PHE A 796 22.39 -33.21 18.36
CA PHE A 796 21.16 -33.89 18.69
C PHE A 796 21.25 -34.63 20.05
N LEU A 797 20.10 -34.90 20.66
CA LEU A 797 19.97 -35.63 21.91
C LEU A 797 19.15 -36.87 21.64
N GLN A 798 19.70 -38.04 21.93
CA GLN A 798 19.00 -39.30 21.84
C GLN A 798 18.16 -39.50 23.11
N ILE A 799 16.84 -39.55 22.95
CA ILE A 799 15.88 -39.90 24.00
C ILE A 799 15.62 -41.41 23.98
N HIS A 800 15.14 -41.98 25.09
CA HIS A 800 14.67 -43.36 25.06
C HIS A 800 13.21 -43.47 24.57
N PRO A 801 12.83 -44.54 23.85
CA PRO A 801 11.46 -44.76 23.37
C PRO A 801 10.41 -44.75 24.49
N GLU A 802 10.74 -45.26 25.67
CA GLU A 802 9.82 -45.30 26.81
C GLU A 802 9.46 -43.90 27.31
N GLN A 803 10.44 -43.00 27.35
CA GLN A 803 10.22 -41.60 27.74
C GLN A 803 9.33 -40.89 26.71
N THR A 804 9.51 -41.23 25.44
CA THR A 804 8.70 -40.68 24.34
C THR A 804 7.24 -41.12 24.47
N LEU A 805 6.98 -42.41 24.73
CA LEU A 805 5.61 -42.91 24.92
C LEU A 805 4.95 -42.34 26.19
N ALA A 806 5.71 -42.14 27.27
CA ALA A 806 5.22 -41.49 28.48
C ALA A 806 4.84 -40.02 28.23
N ALA A 807 5.63 -39.30 27.43
CA ALA A 807 5.35 -37.93 27.03
C ALA A 807 4.09 -37.82 26.15
N VAL A 808 3.90 -38.78 25.23
CA VAL A 808 2.69 -38.90 24.41
C VAL A 808 1.47 -39.13 25.29
N GLU A 809 1.51 -40.07 26.24
CA GLU A 809 0.38 -40.35 27.14
C GLU A 809 -0.04 -39.10 27.93
N ALA A 810 0.93 -38.34 28.45
CA ALA A 810 0.65 -37.08 29.15
C ALA A 810 -0.03 -36.04 28.24
N ARG A 811 0.38 -35.96 26.96
CA ARG A 811 -0.25 -35.08 25.98
C ARG A 811 -1.68 -35.50 25.63
N MET A 812 -1.93 -36.80 25.48
CA MET A 812 -3.27 -37.33 25.22
C MET A 812 -4.23 -37.01 26.38
N GLU A 813 -3.77 -37.14 27.63
CA GLU A 813 -4.55 -36.76 28.81
C GLU A 813 -4.84 -35.25 28.89
N LEU A 814 -3.93 -34.41 28.38
CA LEU A 814 -4.16 -32.97 28.27
C LEU A 814 -5.24 -32.63 27.23
N ASP A 815 -5.25 -33.34 26.09
CA ASP A 815 -6.26 -33.16 25.06
C ASP A 815 -7.66 -33.59 25.55
N GLU A 816 -7.75 -34.71 26.28
CA GLU A 816 -9.01 -35.15 26.95
C GLU A 816 -9.48 -34.10 27.98
N LEU A 817 -8.55 -33.56 28.77
CA LEU A 817 -8.85 -32.53 29.78
C LEU A 817 -9.39 -31.24 29.15
N GLU A 818 -8.88 -30.84 27.98
CA GLU A 818 -9.36 -29.65 27.27
C GLU A 818 -10.75 -29.87 26.66
N VAL A 819 -11.01 -31.03 26.05
CA VAL A 819 -12.35 -31.38 25.56
C VAL A 819 -13.35 -31.45 26.72
N PHE A 820 -12.96 -32.04 27.85
CA PHE A 820 -13.77 -32.07 29.06
C PHE A 820 -14.08 -30.65 29.56
N ARG A 821 -13.09 -29.76 29.61
CA ARG A 821 -13.28 -28.36 30.01
C ARG A 821 -14.31 -27.68 29.12
N VAL A 822 -14.15 -27.74 27.80
CA VAL A 822 -15.07 -27.10 26.84
C VAL A 822 -16.50 -27.61 26.99
N ASN A 823 -16.68 -28.92 27.16
CA ASN A 823 -18.01 -29.51 27.34
C ASN A 823 -18.65 -29.15 28.69
N THR A 824 -17.84 -29.13 29.76
CA THR A 824 -18.31 -28.78 31.11
C THR A 824 -18.70 -27.31 31.18
N VAL A 825 -17.94 -26.40 30.54
CA VAL A 825 -18.32 -24.98 30.42
C VAL A 825 -19.66 -24.83 29.71
N LYS A 826 -19.89 -25.55 28.60
CA LYS A 826 -21.19 -25.53 27.91
C LYS A 826 -22.34 -25.96 28.83
N GLN A 827 -22.13 -26.95 29.70
CA GLN A 827 -23.12 -27.39 30.68
C GLN A 827 -23.32 -26.37 31.81
N ILE A 828 -22.25 -25.73 32.30
CA ILE A 828 -22.31 -24.67 33.31
C ILE A 828 -23.11 -23.47 32.80
N GLU A 829 -22.92 -23.07 31.54
CA GLU A 829 -23.60 -21.92 30.91
C GLU A 829 -25.05 -22.21 30.48
N GLN A 830 -25.47 -23.47 30.46
CA GLN A 830 -26.80 -23.89 30.01
C GLN A 830 -27.97 -23.10 30.65
N PRO A 831 -28.06 -22.90 31.98
CA PRO A 831 -29.16 -22.13 32.58
C PRO A 831 -29.19 -20.66 32.11
N VAL A 832 -28.03 -20.05 31.82
CA VAL A 832 -27.97 -18.68 31.29
C VAL A 832 -28.51 -18.64 29.85
N GLN A 833 -28.21 -19.66 29.05
CA GLN A 833 -28.73 -19.78 27.67
C GLN A 833 -30.25 -20.04 27.67
N GLU A 834 -30.75 -20.91 28.55
CA GLU A 834 -32.17 -21.18 28.71
C GLU A 834 -32.94 -19.95 29.21
N TYR A 835 -32.37 -19.15 30.13
CA TYR A 835 -32.92 -17.86 30.55
C TYR A 835 -33.03 -16.88 29.36
N ARG A 836 -31.98 -16.75 28.55
CA ARG A 836 -32.00 -15.91 27.35
C ARG A 836 -33.06 -16.36 26.35
N SER A 837 -33.19 -17.66 26.14
CA SER A 837 -34.19 -18.26 25.25
C SER A 837 -35.61 -18.02 25.77
N PHE A 838 -35.85 -18.19 27.07
CA PHE A 838 -37.14 -17.92 27.70
C PHE A 838 -37.57 -16.46 27.53
N VAL A 839 -36.68 -15.50 27.78
CA VAL A 839 -36.97 -14.07 27.61
C VAL A 839 -37.26 -13.74 26.15
N SER A 840 -36.45 -14.27 25.23
CA SER A 840 -36.69 -14.11 23.79
C SER A 840 -38.01 -14.74 23.34
N SER A 841 -38.45 -15.85 23.93
CA SER A 841 -39.71 -16.50 23.54
C SER A 841 -40.94 -15.78 24.11
N CYS A 842 -40.88 -15.33 25.37
CA CYS A 842 -42.03 -14.73 26.04
C CYS A 842 -42.22 -13.23 25.74
N PHE A 843 -41.13 -12.47 25.58
CA PHE A 843 -41.18 -11.00 25.59
C PHE A 843 -40.76 -10.32 24.28
N LYS A 844 -40.09 -11.03 23.37
CA LYS A 844 -39.71 -10.51 22.04
C LYS A 844 -40.91 -10.06 21.19
N PRO A 845 -42.09 -10.73 21.19
CA PRO A 845 -43.27 -10.23 20.48
C PRO A 845 -43.77 -8.86 20.98
N PHE A 846 -43.38 -8.46 22.20
CA PHE A 846 -43.72 -7.17 22.81
C PHE A 846 -42.57 -6.17 22.77
N SER A 847 -41.52 -6.43 21.98
CA SER A 847 -40.31 -5.60 21.89
C SER A 847 -39.59 -5.36 23.22
N ALA A 848 -39.84 -6.21 24.22
CA ALA A 848 -39.15 -6.17 25.52
C ALA A 848 -37.91 -7.08 25.48
N GLY A 849 -36.77 -6.55 25.94
CA GLY A 849 -35.46 -7.21 25.89
C GLY A 849 -34.97 -7.71 27.25
N LEU A 850 -33.86 -8.43 27.24
CA LEU A 850 -33.18 -8.91 28.44
C LEU A 850 -32.54 -7.75 29.22
N ILE A 851 -32.93 -7.56 30.47
CA ILE A 851 -32.33 -6.59 31.39
C ILE A 851 -31.19 -7.27 32.14
N THR A 852 -30.03 -6.61 32.24
CA THR A 852 -28.80 -7.16 32.83
C THR A 852 -28.73 -7.06 34.36
N GLU A 853 -29.79 -6.62 35.03
CA GLU A 853 -29.86 -6.43 36.48
C GLU A 853 -30.82 -7.45 37.11
N GLY A 854 -30.63 -7.73 38.40
CA GLY A 854 -31.50 -8.65 39.15
C GLY A 854 -31.12 -10.13 39.04
N VAL A 855 -32.12 -11.01 38.89
CA VAL A 855 -31.94 -12.48 38.95
C VAL A 855 -30.99 -13.00 37.87
N PHE A 856 -31.01 -12.41 36.67
CA PHE A 856 -30.14 -12.80 35.57
C PHE A 856 -28.65 -12.50 35.85
N ASN A 857 -28.33 -11.39 36.53
CA ASN A 857 -26.95 -11.08 36.89
C ASN A 857 -26.40 -12.05 37.94
N ARG A 858 -27.23 -12.40 38.94
CA ARG A 858 -26.87 -13.41 39.95
C ARG A 858 -26.59 -14.77 39.31
N LEU A 859 -27.45 -15.21 38.39
CA LEU A 859 -27.22 -16.45 37.64
C LEU A 859 -25.90 -16.40 36.84
N LYS A 860 -25.60 -15.27 36.21
CA LYS A 860 -24.36 -15.08 35.46
C LYS A 860 -23.12 -15.13 36.38
N GLU A 861 -23.17 -14.48 37.54
CA GLU A 861 -22.11 -14.50 38.55
C GLU A 861 -21.87 -15.92 39.08
N GLU A 862 -22.94 -16.67 39.40
CA GLU A 862 -22.85 -18.08 39.83
C GLU A 862 -22.21 -18.97 38.75
N THR A 863 -22.63 -18.84 37.49
CA THR A 863 -22.00 -19.63 36.39
C THR A 863 -20.53 -19.26 36.17
N ALA A 864 -20.16 -18.00 36.36
CA ALA A 864 -18.77 -17.56 36.26
C ALA A 864 -17.92 -18.12 37.41
N GLU A 865 -18.45 -18.20 38.63
CA GLU A 865 -17.77 -18.81 39.77
C GLU A 865 -17.47 -20.30 39.50
N TYR A 866 -18.45 -21.05 38.99
CA TYR A 866 -18.24 -22.45 38.58
C TYR A 866 -17.17 -22.60 37.47
N ASP A 867 -17.14 -21.69 36.49
CA ASP A 867 -16.11 -21.69 35.44
C ASP A 867 -14.71 -21.39 35.99
N THR A 868 -14.59 -20.45 36.95
CA THR A 868 -13.30 -20.18 37.60
C THR A 868 -12.79 -21.39 38.40
N HIS A 869 -13.68 -22.08 39.14
CA HIS A 869 -13.33 -23.27 39.91
C HIS A 869 -12.98 -24.46 39.00
N LEU A 870 -13.70 -24.62 37.88
CA LEU A 870 -13.35 -25.58 36.83
C LEU A 870 -11.95 -25.31 36.29
N THR A 871 -11.68 -24.07 35.91
CA THR A 871 -10.41 -23.63 35.33
C THR A 871 -9.25 -23.83 36.32
N GLN A 872 -9.45 -23.54 37.61
CA GLN A 872 -8.44 -23.80 38.63
C GLN A 872 -8.09 -25.28 38.74
N LYS A 873 -9.09 -26.16 38.87
CA LYS A 873 -8.88 -27.62 38.95
C LYS A 873 -8.22 -28.20 37.69
N VAL A 874 -8.65 -27.74 36.52
CA VAL A 874 -8.08 -28.11 35.22
C VAL A 874 -6.61 -27.69 35.15
N ASN A 875 -6.28 -26.46 35.56
CA ASN A 875 -4.90 -25.96 35.58
C ASN A 875 -4.00 -26.70 36.56
N GLU A 876 -4.50 -27.05 37.75
CA GLU A 876 -3.77 -27.87 38.72
C GLU A 876 -3.39 -29.24 38.14
N LYS A 877 -4.34 -29.92 37.47
CA LYS A 877 -4.07 -31.20 36.80
C LYS A 877 -3.16 -31.05 35.58
N ALA A 878 -3.36 -30.01 34.77
CA ALA A 878 -2.51 -29.72 33.61
C ALA A 878 -1.04 -29.46 34.01
N ASN A 879 -0.82 -28.80 35.15
CA ASN A 879 0.52 -28.53 35.69
C ASN A 879 1.29 -29.78 36.15
N VAL A 880 0.58 -30.87 36.48
CA VAL A 880 1.17 -32.18 36.81
C VAL A 880 1.55 -32.96 35.54
N LEU A 881 0.73 -32.85 34.48
CA LEU A 881 0.96 -33.51 33.18
C LEU A 881 1.97 -32.77 32.29
N ARG A 882 2.39 -31.56 32.68
CA ARG A 882 3.29 -30.73 31.86
C ARG A 882 4.71 -31.28 31.86
N ILE A 883 5.21 -31.53 30.66
CA ILE A 883 6.62 -31.88 30.41
C ILE A 883 7.46 -30.59 30.44
N SER A 884 8.46 -30.54 31.31
CA SER A 884 9.39 -29.40 31.39
C SER A 884 10.51 -29.56 30.35
N LEU A 885 10.31 -28.99 29.16
CA LEU A 885 11.32 -28.94 28.10
C LEU A 885 11.73 -27.50 27.84
N HIS A 886 13.04 -27.22 27.86
CA HIS A 886 13.54 -25.93 27.39
C HIS A 886 13.41 -25.88 25.85
N PRO A 887 12.87 -24.80 25.24
CA PRO A 887 12.62 -24.73 23.80
C PRO A 887 13.86 -25.02 22.93
N GLU A 888 15.05 -24.67 23.42
CA GLU A 888 16.33 -24.91 22.73
C GLU A 888 16.75 -26.39 22.68
N VAL A 889 16.32 -27.19 23.65
CA VAL A 889 16.62 -28.62 23.76
C VAL A 889 15.60 -29.44 22.97
N GLN A 890 14.35 -28.99 22.99
CA GLN A 890 13.21 -29.60 22.32
C GLN A 890 13.46 -29.84 20.81
N GLY A 891 14.04 -28.86 20.10
CA GLY A 891 14.39 -28.97 18.67
C GLY A 891 15.51 -29.95 18.32
N LYS A 892 16.21 -30.48 19.33
CA LYS A 892 17.41 -31.30 19.17
C LYS A 892 17.19 -32.77 19.54
N ILE A 893 16.04 -33.12 20.08
CA ILE A 893 15.77 -34.50 20.50
C ILE A 893 15.46 -35.35 19.26
N LYS A 894 16.04 -36.54 19.16
CA LYS A 894 15.84 -37.51 18.08
C LYS A 894 15.90 -38.95 18.60
N LEU A 895 15.48 -39.90 17.75
CA LEU A 895 15.61 -41.34 17.96
C LEU A 895 16.38 -42.01 16.80
N PRO A 896 17.06 -43.14 17.04
CA PRO A 896 17.54 -44.03 15.99
C PRO A 896 16.40 -44.52 15.10
N GLU A 897 16.70 -44.87 13.84
CA GLU A 897 15.68 -45.25 12.85
C GLU A 897 14.74 -46.36 13.33
N ARG A 898 15.31 -47.44 13.89
CA ARG A 898 14.55 -48.58 14.40
C ARG A 898 13.63 -48.18 15.55
N GLU A 899 14.17 -47.45 16.51
CA GLU A 899 13.45 -47.00 17.71
C GLU A 899 12.35 -45.99 17.37
N LEU A 900 12.61 -45.10 16.40
CA LEU A 900 11.64 -44.13 15.91
C LEU A 900 10.44 -44.82 15.25
N LYS A 901 10.66 -45.82 14.39
CA LYS A 901 9.59 -46.61 13.75
C LYS A 901 8.71 -47.31 14.78
N ILE A 902 9.33 -47.99 15.76
CA ILE A 902 8.60 -48.66 16.86
C ILE A 902 7.76 -47.63 17.63
N THR A 903 8.34 -46.47 17.93
CA THR A 903 7.69 -45.44 18.73
C THR A 903 6.51 -44.81 17.99
N ILE A 904 6.62 -44.53 16.68
CA ILE A 904 5.52 -44.02 15.86
C ILE A 904 4.37 -45.04 15.79
N LEU A 905 4.68 -46.33 15.58
CA LEU A 905 3.68 -47.40 15.51
C LEU A 905 2.93 -47.57 16.85
N GLN A 906 3.65 -47.56 17.96
CA GLN A 906 3.04 -47.65 19.28
C GLN A 906 2.23 -46.40 19.63
N THR A 907 2.74 -45.22 19.28
CA THR A 907 2.01 -43.96 19.42
C THR A 907 0.70 -44.01 18.62
N ALA A 908 0.72 -44.45 17.37
CA ALA A 908 -0.49 -44.59 16.55
C ALA A 908 -1.52 -45.52 17.19
N LYS A 909 -1.09 -46.66 17.75
CA LYS A 909 -1.97 -47.59 18.48
C LYS A 909 -2.55 -46.99 19.77
N MET A 910 -1.75 -46.20 20.50
CA MET A 910 -2.24 -45.47 21.68
C MET A 910 -3.32 -44.47 21.30
N LEU A 911 -3.11 -43.73 20.20
CA LEU A 911 -4.06 -42.74 19.69
C LEU A 911 -5.34 -43.37 19.17
N GLU A 912 -5.24 -44.41 18.35
CA GLU A 912 -6.39 -45.14 17.80
C GLU A 912 -7.30 -45.70 18.91
N LYS A 913 -6.72 -46.14 20.03
CA LYS A 913 -7.48 -46.68 21.15
C LYS A 913 -8.13 -45.60 22.02
N PHE A 914 -7.57 -44.40 22.08
CA PHE A 914 -7.98 -43.35 23.03
C PHE A 914 -8.81 -42.24 22.39
N TYR A 915 -8.40 -41.73 21.22
CA TYR A 915 -8.99 -40.53 20.61
C TYR A 915 -10.47 -40.69 20.20
N PRO A 916 -10.91 -41.82 19.61
CA PRO A 916 -12.31 -41.97 19.20
C PRO A 916 -13.29 -41.79 20.37
N ASP A 917 -13.02 -42.44 21.51
CA ASP A 917 -13.93 -42.46 22.66
C ASP A 917 -13.74 -41.26 23.60
N HIS A 918 -12.51 -40.77 23.77
CA HIS A 918 -12.18 -39.76 24.77
C HIS A 918 -12.06 -38.33 24.24
N VAL A 919 -11.81 -38.14 22.93
CA VAL A 919 -11.56 -36.82 22.34
C VAL A 919 -12.57 -36.48 21.25
N ILE A 920 -12.70 -37.32 20.21
CA ILE A 920 -13.53 -37.04 19.03
C ILE A 920 -15.01 -37.09 19.39
N LYS A 921 -15.49 -38.21 19.96
CA LYS A 921 -16.91 -38.38 20.30
C LYS A 921 -17.41 -37.34 21.32
N PRO A 922 -16.66 -36.98 22.39
CA PRO A 922 -17.08 -35.91 23.29
C PRO A 922 -17.01 -34.52 22.65
N SER A 923 -16.11 -34.25 21.70
CA SER A 923 -15.99 -32.91 21.09
C SER A 923 -17.20 -32.47 20.26
N GLY A 924 -18.00 -33.43 19.76
CA GLY A 924 -19.16 -33.18 18.89
C GLY A 924 -18.81 -32.82 17.44
N VAL A 925 -17.53 -32.85 17.05
CA VAL A 925 -17.05 -32.64 15.68
C VAL A 925 -17.20 -33.93 14.88
N LYS A 926 -17.59 -33.85 13.60
CA LYS A 926 -17.60 -35.03 12.73
C LYS A 926 -16.17 -35.51 12.51
N GLU A 927 -15.99 -36.83 12.44
CA GLU A 927 -14.65 -37.42 12.28
C GLU A 927 -13.93 -36.87 11.02
N GLU A 928 -14.66 -36.64 9.92
CA GLU A 928 -14.15 -36.08 8.67
C GLU A 928 -13.57 -34.67 8.86
N ASP A 929 -14.32 -33.77 9.49
CA ASP A 929 -13.91 -32.38 9.77
C ASP A 929 -12.64 -32.34 10.65
N PHE A 930 -12.50 -33.29 11.58
CA PHE A 930 -11.30 -33.41 12.42
C PHE A 930 -10.03 -33.72 11.61
N TRP A 931 -10.10 -34.61 10.61
CA TRP A 931 -8.94 -34.96 9.77
C TRP A 931 -8.56 -33.82 8.81
N GLU A 932 -9.55 -33.11 8.25
CA GLU A 932 -9.33 -31.95 7.37
C GLU A 932 -8.66 -30.78 8.09
N ASP A 933 -9.15 -30.42 9.28
CA ASP A 933 -8.55 -29.39 10.15
C ASP A 933 -7.07 -29.69 10.47
N LYS A 934 -6.70 -30.98 10.43
CA LYS A 934 -5.34 -31.44 10.69
C LYS A 934 -4.49 -31.63 9.43
N LEU A 935 -5.03 -31.34 8.22
CA LEU A 935 -4.35 -31.55 6.93
C LEU A 935 -3.85 -32.99 6.75
N LEU A 936 -4.61 -33.96 7.27
CA LEU A 936 -4.30 -35.39 7.22
C LEU A 936 -5.40 -36.14 6.45
N GLU A 937 -5.06 -37.32 5.93
CA GLU A 937 -6.04 -38.20 5.30
C GLU A 937 -6.99 -38.80 6.36
N TYR A 938 -8.19 -39.18 5.94
CA TYR A 938 -9.18 -39.79 6.84
C TYR A 938 -8.62 -41.08 7.46
N LYS A 939 -8.63 -41.15 8.80
CA LYS A 939 -8.08 -42.26 9.62
C LYS A 939 -6.57 -42.46 9.53
N ASP A 940 -5.80 -41.44 9.16
CA ASP A 940 -4.34 -41.50 9.20
C ASP A 940 -3.77 -41.37 10.63
N TRP A 941 -3.94 -42.41 11.45
CA TRP A 941 -3.44 -42.46 12.83
C TRP A 941 -1.91 -42.36 12.91
N ARG A 942 -1.18 -42.75 11.86
CA ARG A 942 0.28 -42.64 11.78
C ARG A 942 0.70 -41.20 11.48
N GLY A 943 0.00 -40.50 10.60
CA GLY A 943 0.16 -39.07 10.39
C GLY A 943 -0.16 -38.26 11.64
N LEU A 944 -1.22 -38.62 12.37
CA LEU A 944 -1.56 -38.00 13.65
C LEU A 944 -0.49 -38.26 14.73
N ALA A 945 0.04 -39.49 14.81
CA ALA A 945 1.14 -39.84 15.69
C ALA A 945 2.41 -39.02 15.39
N SER A 946 2.78 -38.93 14.11
CA SER A 946 3.93 -38.14 13.67
C SER A 946 3.77 -36.65 13.99
N ARG A 947 2.56 -36.11 13.78
CA ARG A 947 2.23 -34.72 14.12
C ARG A 947 2.30 -34.49 15.63
N MET A 948 1.76 -35.39 16.43
CA MET A 948 1.79 -35.28 17.89
C MET A 948 3.21 -35.33 18.46
N LEU A 949 4.04 -36.24 17.95
CA LEU A 949 5.46 -36.30 18.30
C LEU A 949 6.19 -35.01 17.90
N SER A 950 5.81 -34.41 16.76
CA SER A 950 6.35 -33.12 16.32
C SER A 950 5.89 -31.94 17.18
N GLU A 951 4.68 -31.99 17.73
CA GLU A 951 4.15 -30.98 18.66
C GLU A 951 4.78 -31.08 20.06
N ILE A 952 5.07 -32.30 20.54
CA ILE A 952 5.70 -32.55 21.85
C ILE A 952 7.18 -32.22 21.81
N PHE A 953 7.91 -32.72 20.81
CA PHE A 953 9.33 -32.47 20.63
C PHE A 953 9.51 -31.43 19.53
N SER A 954 9.71 -31.82 18.29
CA SER A 954 9.84 -30.88 17.17
C SER A 954 9.67 -31.62 15.86
N PRO A 955 9.45 -30.91 14.73
CA PRO A 955 9.43 -31.56 13.42
C PRO A 955 10.71 -32.35 13.12
N SER A 956 11.86 -31.91 13.66
CA SER A 956 13.15 -32.60 13.54
C SER A 956 13.22 -33.96 14.24
N PHE A 957 12.30 -34.25 15.17
CA PHE A 957 12.23 -35.54 15.87
C PHE A 957 11.90 -36.72 14.94
N LEU A 958 11.12 -36.47 13.88
CA LEU A 958 10.74 -37.48 12.88
C LEU A 958 11.86 -37.81 11.90
N VAL A 959 12.97 -37.07 11.95
CA VAL A 959 14.16 -37.40 11.19
C VAL A 959 15.01 -38.33 12.05
N PRO A 960 15.25 -39.58 11.62
CA PRO A 960 16.08 -40.49 12.38
C PRO A 960 17.49 -39.92 12.55
N LEU A 961 18.19 -40.36 13.59
CA LEU A 961 19.62 -40.12 13.72
C LEU A 961 20.36 -40.85 12.60
N GLU A 962 21.09 -40.10 11.77
CA GLU A 962 22.01 -40.68 10.78
C GLU A 962 23.27 -41.19 11.49
N GLU A 963 23.96 -42.18 10.93
CA GLU A 963 25.24 -42.66 11.50
C GLU A 963 26.33 -41.56 11.57
N THR A 964 26.17 -40.51 10.76
CA THR A 964 27.01 -39.31 10.70
C THR A 964 26.59 -38.21 11.69
N ASP A 965 25.42 -38.31 12.32
CA ASP A 965 24.87 -37.29 13.21
C ASP A 965 25.54 -37.30 14.59
N THR A 966 25.94 -36.11 15.05
CA THR A 966 26.53 -35.93 16.37
C THR A 966 25.43 -35.90 17.44
N HIS A 967 25.30 -36.98 18.23
CA HIS A 967 24.22 -37.13 19.21
C HIS A 967 24.71 -37.54 20.60
N PHE A 968 23.90 -37.23 21.62
CA PHE A 968 24.18 -37.57 23.02
C PHE A 968 23.00 -38.25 23.70
N GLN A 969 23.23 -39.35 24.40
CA GLN A 969 22.16 -40.07 25.12
C GLN A 969 21.73 -39.35 26.40
N LEU A 970 20.41 -39.26 26.61
CA LEU A 970 19.80 -38.71 27.82
C LEU A 970 19.81 -39.75 28.94
N GLN A 971 20.43 -39.43 30.09
CA GLN A 971 20.47 -40.34 31.25
C GLN A 971 19.15 -40.33 32.04
N VAL A 972 18.69 -41.50 32.47
CA VAL A 972 17.45 -41.68 33.24
C VAL A 972 17.77 -42.18 34.65
N ASN A 973 17.91 -41.26 35.60
CA ASN A 973 18.04 -41.63 37.01
C ASN A 973 16.67 -41.52 37.68
N HIS A 974 16.10 -42.68 38.06
CA HIS A 974 14.94 -42.81 38.99
C HIS A 974 13.50 -42.75 38.43
N LEU A 975 13.23 -43.14 37.17
CA LEU A 975 11.86 -43.25 36.64
C LEU A 975 11.39 -44.70 36.46
N ASN A 976 10.18 -45.03 36.93
CA ASN A 976 9.57 -46.36 36.77
C ASN A 976 8.85 -46.48 35.41
N LEU A 977 9.61 -46.76 34.34
CA LEU A 977 9.09 -46.87 32.96
C LEU A 977 8.69 -48.31 32.55
N LYS A 978 8.58 -49.24 33.50
CA LYS A 978 8.35 -50.69 33.23
C LYS A 978 7.11 -50.97 32.37
N LYS A 979 6.06 -50.15 32.48
CA LYS A 979 4.83 -50.24 31.65
C LYS A 979 5.14 -50.03 30.17
N TYR A 980 5.93 -49.01 29.83
CA TYR A 980 6.27 -48.66 28.45
C TYR A 980 7.30 -49.64 27.88
N VAL A 981 8.25 -50.11 28.69
CA VAL A 981 9.15 -51.22 28.31
C VAL A 981 8.35 -52.48 27.95
N ALA A 982 7.36 -52.86 28.76
CA ALA A 982 6.50 -54.02 28.45
C ALA A 982 5.67 -53.82 27.17
N MET A 983 5.21 -52.59 26.91
CA MET A 983 4.51 -52.23 25.68
C MET A 983 5.41 -52.36 24.44
N LEU A 984 6.65 -51.86 24.53
CA LEU A 984 7.67 -51.98 23.47
C LEU A 984 8.15 -53.43 23.25
N ASN A 985 8.15 -54.26 24.29
CA ASN A 985 8.51 -55.68 24.17
C ASN A 985 7.37 -56.53 23.59
N SER A 986 6.12 -56.09 23.70
CA SER A 986 4.96 -56.78 23.12
C SER A 986 4.83 -56.59 21.60
N THR A 987 5.68 -55.76 21.01
CA THR A 987 5.79 -55.62 19.55
C THR A 987 6.78 -56.63 18.97
N ASP A 988 6.26 -57.69 18.37
CA ASP A 988 7.05 -58.56 17.51
C ASP A 988 7.51 -57.78 16.26
N PHE A 989 8.79 -57.45 16.23
CA PHE A 989 9.46 -56.87 15.06
C PHE A 989 9.97 -58.04 14.20
N GLN A 990 9.31 -58.30 13.06
CA GLN A 990 9.71 -59.35 12.12
C GLN A 990 10.36 -58.71 10.88
N ASP A 991 11.62 -59.05 10.63
CA ASP A 991 12.60 -58.18 9.94
C ASP A 991 12.49 -58.11 8.40
N ASP A 992 11.64 -58.90 7.72
CA ASP A 992 11.87 -59.16 6.28
C ASP A 992 10.88 -58.53 5.28
N LEU A 993 9.84 -57.80 5.69
CA LEU A 993 8.89 -57.17 4.72
C LEU A 993 8.42 -55.74 5.08
N ASP A 994 8.65 -55.26 6.30
CA ASP A 994 8.27 -53.91 6.73
C ASP A 994 9.26 -52.81 6.30
N LEU A 995 10.35 -53.19 5.63
CA LEU A 995 11.38 -52.30 5.07
C LEU A 995 10.86 -51.28 4.04
N VAL A 996 9.61 -51.43 3.57
CA VAL A 996 8.96 -50.49 2.63
C VAL A 996 8.02 -49.50 3.33
N THR A 997 7.99 -49.46 4.67
CA THR A 997 7.29 -48.37 5.35
C THR A 997 8.16 -47.12 5.35
N GLU A 998 7.83 -46.18 4.47
CA GLU A 998 8.37 -44.82 4.48
C GLU A 998 8.19 -44.25 5.90
N ILE A 999 9.30 -44.01 6.60
CA ILE A 999 9.28 -43.08 7.73
C ILE A 999 8.70 -41.81 7.16
N HIS A 1000 7.57 -41.34 7.70
CA HIS A 1000 7.03 -40.04 7.32
C HIS A 1000 8.10 -39.00 7.65
N THR A 1001 8.93 -38.68 6.65
CA THR A 1001 9.81 -37.53 6.71
C THR A 1001 8.92 -36.34 7.07
N PRO A 1002 9.34 -35.49 8.02
CA PRO A 1002 8.51 -34.37 8.45
C PRO A 1002 7.99 -33.63 7.22
N GLN A 1003 6.75 -33.16 7.28
CA GLN A 1003 6.13 -32.34 6.24
C GLN A 1003 6.83 -30.96 6.05
N GLY A 1004 8.12 -30.82 6.38
CA GLY A 1004 9.01 -29.71 6.01
C GLY A 1004 10.38 -30.31 5.69
N ASP A 1005 10.83 -30.33 4.44
CA ASP A 1005 11.50 -29.17 3.83
C ASP A 1005 10.97 -28.78 2.43
N VAL A 1006 10.15 -29.61 1.81
CA VAL A 1006 9.59 -29.35 0.46
C VAL A 1006 8.20 -28.72 0.61
N GLN A 1007 8.16 -27.49 1.14
CA GLN A 1007 6.94 -26.68 1.15
C GLN A 1007 6.71 -26.08 -0.24
N ALA A 1008 6.24 -26.93 -1.17
CA ALA A 1008 5.60 -26.46 -2.39
C ALA A 1008 4.42 -25.57 -1.99
N ARG A 1009 4.34 -24.37 -2.56
CA ARG A 1009 3.27 -23.43 -2.24
C ARG A 1009 1.96 -24.00 -2.79
N ALA A 1010 0.88 -23.84 -2.05
CA ALA A 1010 -0.45 -24.08 -2.61
C ALA A 1010 -0.60 -23.19 -3.86
N PRO A 1011 -1.05 -23.74 -5.00
CA PRO A 1011 -1.21 -22.96 -6.21
C PRO A 1011 -2.27 -21.89 -5.97
N HIS A 1012 -1.97 -20.66 -6.39
CA HIS A 1012 -2.87 -19.53 -6.26
C HIS A 1012 -2.77 -18.66 -7.52
N LEU A 1013 -3.92 -18.35 -8.10
CA LEU A 1013 -4.06 -17.39 -9.19
C LEU A 1013 -4.91 -16.23 -8.68
N ASP A 1014 -4.38 -15.01 -8.78
CA ASP A 1014 -5.08 -13.80 -8.38
C ASP A 1014 -6.22 -13.51 -9.38
N ALA A 1015 -7.39 -13.13 -8.87
CA ALA A 1015 -8.53 -12.72 -9.69
C ALA A 1015 -8.20 -11.50 -10.58
N ALA A 1016 -7.16 -10.73 -10.24
CA ALA A 1016 -6.66 -9.61 -11.04
C ALA A 1016 -6.27 -9.99 -12.48
N TYR A 1017 -5.84 -11.24 -12.71
CA TYR A 1017 -5.40 -11.73 -14.03
C TYR A 1017 -6.52 -11.73 -15.07
N PHE A 1018 -7.78 -11.75 -14.62
CA PHE A 1018 -8.95 -11.75 -15.48
C PHE A 1018 -9.44 -10.34 -15.83
N ASN A 1019 -9.00 -9.31 -15.08
CA ASN A 1019 -9.45 -7.94 -15.27
C ASN A 1019 -8.45 -7.15 -16.15
N PRO A 1020 -8.84 -6.71 -17.37
CA PRO A 1020 -7.94 -5.99 -18.26
C PRO A 1020 -7.57 -4.58 -17.78
N ASP A 1021 -8.34 -3.98 -16.85
CA ASP A 1021 -8.05 -2.64 -16.31
C ASP A 1021 -7.10 -2.68 -15.09
N GLN A 1022 -6.86 -3.85 -14.48
CA GLN A 1022 -5.97 -3.98 -13.34
C GLN A 1022 -4.51 -4.12 -13.78
N LYS A 1023 -3.67 -3.15 -13.39
CA LYS A 1023 -2.23 -3.17 -13.69
C LYS A 1023 -1.53 -4.18 -12.78
N ILE A 1024 -0.95 -5.21 -13.38
CA ILE A 1024 -0.25 -6.30 -12.67
C ILE A 1024 1.23 -5.98 -12.56
N MET A 1025 1.85 -5.52 -13.65
CA MET A 1025 3.24 -5.05 -13.64
C MET A 1025 3.31 -3.63 -14.22
N PRO A 1026 3.73 -2.63 -13.43
CA PRO A 1026 3.88 -1.27 -13.93
C PRO A 1026 5.07 -1.18 -14.89
N THR A 1027 4.87 -0.56 -16.05
CA THR A 1027 5.96 -0.24 -16.97
C THR A 1027 6.73 1.00 -16.48
N SER A 1028 8.05 0.94 -16.52
CA SER A 1028 8.93 2.07 -16.20
C SER A 1028 9.03 3.10 -17.32
N ARG A 1029 8.49 2.77 -18.50
CA ARG A 1029 8.44 3.63 -19.70
C ARG A 1029 7.89 5.02 -19.40
N PHE A 1030 7.04 5.09 -18.39
CA PHE A 1030 6.33 6.29 -17.97
C PHE A 1030 6.72 6.77 -16.56
N PHE A 1031 7.80 6.24 -15.98
CA PHE A 1031 8.22 6.64 -14.65
C PHE A 1031 8.95 7.98 -14.70
N THR A 1032 8.33 9.02 -14.13
CA THR A 1032 9.01 10.29 -13.90
C THR A 1032 9.85 10.18 -12.62
N PRO A 1033 11.16 10.42 -12.67
CA PRO A 1033 12.00 10.35 -11.48
C PRO A 1033 11.51 11.38 -10.45
N ARG A 1034 11.10 10.91 -9.26
CA ARG A 1034 10.68 11.79 -8.16
C ARG A 1034 11.82 12.71 -7.75
N GLY A 1035 11.46 13.95 -7.39
CA GLY A 1035 12.39 14.93 -6.84
C GLY A 1035 13.18 14.37 -5.66
N ARG A 1036 14.50 14.59 -5.65
CA ARG A 1036 15.43 13.93 -4.72
C ARG A 1036 15.54 14.68 -3.40
N ARG A 1037 15.53 13.93 -2.29
CA ARG A 1037 15.93 14.44 -0.97
C ARG A 1037 17.44 14.56 -0.80
N PHE A 1038 18.25 13.79 -1.55
CA PHE A 1038 19.71 13.73 -1.38
C PHE A 1038 20.45 13.88 -2.72
N PRO A 1039 20.94 15.09 -3.07
CA PRO A 1039 21.53 15.39 -4.37
C PRO A 1039 22.92 14.78 -4.60
N TRP A 1040 23.61 14.31 -3.54
CA TRP A 1040 24.96 13.73 -3.64
C TRP A 1040 24.99 12.22 -3.89
N LYS A 1041 23.84 11.53 -3.81
CA LYS A 1041 23.75 10.11 -4.12
C LYS A 1041 23.56 9.91 -5.63
N PRO A 1042 24.34 9.03 -6.27
CA PRO A 1042 24.13 8.72 -7.68
C PRO A 1042 22.72 8.17 -7.90
N VAL A 1043 22.15 8.48 -9.06
CA VAL A 1043 20.94 7.80 -9.54
C VAL A 1043 21.34 6.36 -9.77
N ASN A 1044 20.76 5.45 -8.98
CA ASN A 1044 20.50 4.13 -9.53
C ASN A 1044 19.25 4.33 -10.37
N ASP A 1045 19.43 4.61 -11.65
CA ASP A 1045 18.36 4.35 -12.59
C ASP A 1045 18.18 2.83 -12.55
N GLU A 1046 17.07 2.37 -11.99
CA GLU A 1046 16.70 0.97 -12.12
C GLU A 1046 16.60 0.70 -13.63
N VAL A 1047 17.55 -0.09 -14.15
CA VAL A 1047 17.56 -0.45 -15.56
C VAL A 1047 16.43 -1.46 -15.74
N TYR A 1048 15.30 -0.97 -16.21
CA TYR A 1048 14.17 -1.82 -16.53
C TYR A 1048 14.35 -2.37 -17.94
N PHE A 1049 14.44 -3.69 -17.99
CA PHE A 1049 14.75 -4.43 -19.20
C PHE A 1049 13.62 -4.54 -20.20
N ASP A 1050 12.40 -4.22 -19.78
CA ASP A 1050 11.21 -4.53 -20.54
C ASP A 1050 10.29 -3.31 -20.63
N LYS A 1051 9.91 -2.97 -21.87
CA LYS A 1051 8.94 -1.91 -22.19
C LYS A 1051 7.51 -2.45 -22.24
N LEU A 1052 7.32 -3.77 -22.10
CA LEU A 1052 6.02 -4.44 -22.11
C LEU A 1052 5.21 -4.04 -20.88
N GLU A 1053 4.03 -3.46 -21.11
CA GLU A 1053 3.05 -3.17 -20.06
C GLU A 1053 2.09 -4.36 -19.92
N ILE A 1054 1.81 -4.80 -18.68
CA ILE A 1054 0.98 -5.98 -18.41
C ILE A 1054 -0.18 -5.61 -17.48
N PRO A 1055 -1.44 -5.69 -17.94
CA PRO A 1055 -1.86 -5.93 -19.33
C PRO A 1055 -1.59 -4.73 -20.26
N LEU A 1056 -1.72 -4.93 -21.58
CA LEU A 1056 -1.54 -3.86 -22.58
C LEU A 1056 -2.55 -2.71 -22.37
N PRO A 1057 -2.16 -1.44 -22.62
CA PRO A 1057 -3.00 -0.26 -22.36
C PRO A 1057 -4.06 -0.04 -23.47
N ILE A 1058 -4.97 -1.00 -23.63
CA ILE A 1058 -6.04 -0.94 -24.64
C ILE A 1058 -7.10 0.10 -24.19
N PRO A 1059 -7.49 1.06 -25.06
CA PRO A 1059 -8.51 2.05 -24.71
C PRO A 1059 -9.90 1.42 -24.59
N HIS A 1060 -10.75 2.04 -23.77
CA HIS A 1060 -12.15 1.62 -23.63
C HIS A 1060 -12.92 1.72 -24.97
N PRO A 1061 -13.86 0.81 -25.27
CA PRO A 1061 -14.63 0.80 -26.53
C PRO A 1061 -15.26 2.14 -26.93
N ALA A 1062 -15.74 2.94 -25.96
CA ALA A 1062 -16.27 4.29 -26.25
C ALA A 1062 -15.23 5.20 -26.94
N PHE A 1063 -13.97 5.13 -26.50
CA PHE A 1063 -12.87 5.88 -27.12
C PHE A 1063 -12.53 5.36 -28.52
N ILE A 1064 -12.59 4.04 -28.71
CA ILE A 1064 -12.41 3.38 -30.01
C ILE A 1064 -13.49 3.85 -30.99
N ALA A 1065 -14.75 3.89 -30.55
CA ALA A 1065 -15.87 4.37 -31.36
C ALA A 1065 -15.65 5.82 -31.83
N VAL A 1066 -15.29 6.73 -30.94
CA VAL A 1066 -15.01 8.13 -31.32
C VAL A 1066 -13.80 8.22 -32.25
N SER A 1067 -12.77 7.40 -32.03
CA SER A 1067 -11.57 7.36 -32.87
C SER A 1067 -11.88 6.88 -34.29
N ILE A 1068 -12.72 5.85 -34.45
CA ILE A 1068 -13.21 5.38 -35.75
C ILE A 1068 -14.09 6.45 -36.40
N TYR A 1069 -14.98 7.11 -35.64
CA TYR A 1069 -15.85 8.16 -36.17
C TYR A 1069 -15.05 9.34 -36.71
N ASN A 1070 -14.04 9.80 -35.97
CA ASN A 1070 -13.16 10.88 -36.41
C ASN A 1070 -12.36 10.51 -37.65
N ARG A 1071 -11.92 9.24 -37.78
CA ARG A 1071 -11.25 8.72 -38.99
C ARG A 1071 -12.20 8.69 -40.20
N GLU A 1072 -13.49 8.46 -39.98
CA GLU A 1072 -14.50 8.43 -41.05
C GLU A 1072 -15.06 9.83 -41.39
N ASN A 1073 -14.95 10.81 -40.49
CA ASN A 1073 -15.53 12.15 -40.61
C ASN A 1073 -14.51 13.27 -40.34
N ASP A 1074 -13.55 13.43 -41.26
CA ASP A 1074 -12.48 14.44 -41.13
C ASP A 1074 -12.99 15.90 -41.13
N GLN A 1075 -14.20 16.16 -41.63
CA GLN A 1075 -14.78 17.51 -41.73
C GLN A 1075 -15.32 18.04 -40.39
N GLU A 1076 -15.88 17.16 -39.54
CA GLU A 1076 -16.45 17.50 -38.23
C GLU A 1076 -15.96 16.48 -37.16
N PRO A 1077 -14.67 16.53 -36.78
CA PRO A 1077 -14.13 15.61 -35.79
C PRO A 1077 -14.58 15.98 -34.38
N ILE A 1078 -14.88 14.97 -33.57
CA ILE A 1078 -15.12 15.13 -32.14
C ILE A 1078 -13.78 15.40 -31.44
N ASP A 1079 -13.64 16.59 -30.83
CA ASP A 1079 -12.42 16.94 -30.10
C ASP A 1079 -12.30 16.17 -28.77
N PHE A 1080 -11.28 15.32 -28.66
CA PHE A 1080 -10.93 14.60 -27.43
C PHE A 1080 -10.50 15.53 -26.28
N SER A 1081 -10.09 16.76 -26.58
CA SER A 1081 -9.72 17.77 -25.58
C SER A 1081 -10.96 18.43 -24.93
N ASN A 1082 -12.13 18.25 -25.53
CA ASN A 1082 -13.39 18.73 -24.96
C ASN A 1082 -13.72 17.97 -23.66
N VAL A 1083 -13.93 18.73 -22.58
CA VAL A 1083 -14.26 18.20 -21.25
C VAL A 1083 -15.50 17.30 -21.28
N TYR A 1084 -16.49 17.63 -22.12
CA TYR A 1084 -17.71 16.83 -22.26
C TYR A 1084 -17.45 15.49 -22.93
N CYS A 1085 -16.61 15.45 -23.97
CA CYS A 1085 -16.19 14.20 -24.60
C CYS A 1085 -15.55 13.27 -23.58
N GLN A 1086 -14.64 13.80 -22.74
CA GLN A 1086 -13.98 13.03 -21.68
C GLN A 1086 -14.97 12.55 -20.60
N GLN A 1087 -15.91 13.39 -20.19
CA GLN A 1087 -16.95 13.03 -19.23
C GLN A 1087 -17.89 11.96 -19.79
N LEU A 1088 -18.31 12.04 -21.05
CA LEU A 1088 -19.19 11.07 -21.70
C LEU A 1088 -18.48 9.73 -21.92
N ILE A 1089 -17.22 9.74 -22.34
CA ILE A 1089 -16.41 8.52 -22.44
C ILE A 1089 -16.27 7.86 -21.06
N ARG A 1090 -16.11 8.66 -19.99
CA ARG A 1090 -16.06 8.15 -18.61
C ARG A 1090 -17.41 7.60 -18.15
N ALA A 1091 -18.50 8.31 -18.42
CA ALA A 1091 -19.86 7.86 -18.10
C ALA A 1091 -20.21 6.56 -18.83
N ALA A 1092 -19.77 6.40 -20.08
CA ALA A 1092 -19.95 5.17 -20.84
C ALA A 1092 -19.26 3.93 -20.22
N LYS A 1093 -18.25 4.11 -19.36
CA LYS A 1093 -17.62 3.01 -18.61
C LYS A 1093 -18.45 2.51 -17.44
N GLU A 1094 -19.33 3.37 -16.92
CA GLU A 1094 -20.16 3.14 -15.72
C GLU A 1094 -21.58 2.69 -16.10
N LEU A 1095 -21.83 2.44 -17.40
CA LEU A 1095 -23.12 1.92 -17.86
C LEU A 1095 -23.16 0.39 -17.81
N PRO A 1096 -24.34 -0.17 -17.46
CA PRO A 1096 -24.53 -1.61 -17.51
C PRO A 1096 -24.33 -2.12 -18.93
N TYR A 1097 -23.71 -3.29 -19.05
CA TYR A 1097 -23.56 -3.94 -20.34
C TYR A 1097 -24.93 -4.32 -20.92
N VAL A 1098 -25.13 -4.04 -22.21
CA VAL A 1098 -26.33 -4.40 -22.97
C VAL A 1098 -25.86 -5.15 -24.22
N ASP A 1099 -26.30 -6.40 -24.43
CA ASP A 1099 -26.03 -7.08 -25.70
C ASP A 1099 -26.90 -6.46 -26.79
N ILE A 1100 -26.23 -5.88 -27.77
CA ILE A 1100 -26.85 -5.13 -28.85
C ILE A 1100 -27.38 -6.07 -29.93
N ARG A 1101 -26.95 -7.35 -29.94
CA ARG A 1101 -27.40 -8.35 -30.92
C ARG A 1101 -28.89 -8.69 -30.79
N ASP A 1102 -29.45 -8.55 -29.59
CA ASP A 1102 -30.86 -8.83 -29.31
C ASP A 1102 -31.77 -7.61 -29.52
N MET A 1103 -31.22 -6.44 -29.89
CA MET A 1103 -31.99 -5.22 -30.17
C MET A 1103 -32.38 -5.09 -31.65
N GLU A 1104 -33.03 -6.11 -32.21
CA GLU A 1104 -33.86 -5.91 -33.40
C GLU A 1104 -35.20 -5.28 -32.98
N GLU A 1105 -35.55 -4.16 -33.63
CA GLU A 1105 -36.89 -3.54 -33.63
C GLU A 1105 -37.52 -3.04 -32.31
N VAL A 1106 -36.79 -2.28 -31.50
CA VAL A 1106 -37.47 -1.32 -30.61
C VAL A 1106 -36.94 0.09 -30.89
N ASP A 1107 -37.71 0.85 -31.66
CA ASP A 1107 -37.66 2.30 -31.61
C ASP A 1107 -38.02 2.71 -30.17
N LEU A 1108 -36.99 2.93 -29.36
CA LEU A 1108 -37.12 3.64 -28.09
C LEU A 1108 -37.47 5.09 -28.43
N GLU A 1109 -38.75 5.33 -28.72
CA GLU A 1109 -39.38 6.61 -28.47
C GLU A 1109 -39.10 7.01 -27.02
N SER A 1110 -38.61 8.23 -26.88
CA SER A 1110 -38.36 8.89 -25.61
C SER A 1110 -39.68 9.08 -24.85
N ASN A 1111 -40.11 8.06 -24.10
CA ASN A 1111 -41.19 8.20 -23.13
C ASN A 1111 -40.64 8.75 -21.82
N THR A 1112 -40.48 10.08 -21.75
CA THR A 1112 -40.60 10.79 -20.46
C THR A 1112 -42.09 10.89 -20.12
N PRO A 1113 -42.57 10.35 -18.98
CA PRO A 1113 -43.85 10.76 -18.46
C PRO A 1113 -43.68 12.12 -17.77
N ASP A 1114 -44.32 13.13 -18.35
CA ASP A 1114 -44.76 14.30 -17.61
C ASP A 1114 -45.62 13.82 -16.43
N ASN A 1115 -45.09 13.94 -15.22
CA ASN A 1115 -45.92 13.99 -14.02
C ASN A 1115 -45.63 15.30 -13.31
N GLY A 1116 -46.34 16.34 -13.76
CA GLY A 1116 -46.73 17.45 -12.90
C GLY A 1116 -47.78 16.95 -11.91
N GLY A 1117 -47.53 17.15 -10.62
CA GLY A 1117 -48.45 16.77 -9.56
C GLY A 1117 -47.89 17.01 -8.16
N LEU A 1118 -47.93 18.28 -7.74
CA LEU A 1118 -47.63 18.89 -6.44
C LEU A 1118 -46.15 19.12 -6.07
#